data_AF-A0A945JYD2-F1
#
_entry.id   AF-A0A945JYD2-F1
#
_cell.length_a   1.000
_cell.length_b   1.000
_cell.length_c   1.000
_cell.angle_alpha   90.00
_cell.angle_beta   90.00
_cell.angle_gamma   90.00
#
_symmetry.space_group_name_H-M   'P 1'
#
loop_
_entity.id
_entity.type
_entity.pdbx_description
1 polymer ?
#
loop_
_entity_poly.entity_id
_entity_poly.type
_entity_poly.pdbx_seq_one_letter_code
_entity_poly.pdbx_strand_id
1 'polypeptide(L)'
;MTVLSLLSGLFLGGATSVAAQETPRVGQHAYRADVAGSMVNYLLFLPETYGQNPDKRWPILIYLHGSDLVGDRPEILRAYGPPAIVDEEPGYPFILLSPQATTNYTLNKETWREEQMRYRSLFSGLLDQVIESYAVDVDRVALTGLSMGAFTAWHWATVEPERFSAVLLDAGGGDPATVTQFRDLPIWAFHGAADGQVPPTGRPIPGSTGAAEKLRGSLDMIAAQQQIGGNARLTLVPDRGHGYDTDEPIHGDPDVIEWLLAQRRRRPRSPLYIDHVTLTPAIVTHGRGSEIVVTASTRSGDENGTIRHVTARLEDEIDPQAIDLTDDGTDPDRVAGDGQFSGWFSMPVETGEGLRKMRVELEDDQRRISTFFVYPTVAPEQDYQLYGDGLADGWEARGLWTTVDVAGTTEVYEGEVSMSMVATQTSGYVHLDCPEPVPMAGYESLRFAFHPGDTEPTETTDYNVEINGFRPGAVDLLQPIPEGSGIDPDQRAWQNIIIPLGSNAIFDDLTSLRFTGRLRGSFYIDDVRLVGTRGDLNSTAVLEHYSAAIPVAPQLSQNYPNPFNPETVIRFVLPRGQEVDLVVNNLVGQRVATLVSGYREAGTYSLTWDGRDDRGMMLASGTYLYRLRTTTGIQTRKLVLVR
;
A
#
# COMPACT_ATOMS: atom_id res chain seq x y z
N MET A 1 56.21 11.26 5.31
CA MET A 1 55.56 12.08 4.26
C MET A 1 55.27 11.12 3.12
N THR A 2 54.05 10.77 2.75
CA THR A 2 52.72 11.37 2.97
C THR A 2 51.68 10.24 2.84
N VAL A 3 50.56 10.36 3.55
CA VAL A 3 49.57 9.31 3.85
C VAL A 3 48.51 9.16 2.75
N LEU A 4 48.01 7.93 2.59
CA LEU A 4 46.84 7.46 1.83
C LEU A 4 45.58 8.34 1.97
N SER A 5 44.76 8.38 0.93
CA SER A 5 43.37 8.87 1.01
C SER A 5 42.44 7.85 0.34
N LEU A 6 41.68 7.12 1.16
CA LEU A 6 40.46 6.40 0.76
C LEU A 6 39.32 7.41 0.64
N LEU A 7 38.54 7.33 -0.43
CA LEU A 7 37.23 7.96 -0.56
C LEU A 7 36.20 6.84 -0.65
N SER A 8 35.56 6.56 0.48
CA SER A 8 34.34 5.78 0.63
C SER A 8 33.14 6.71 0.42
N GLY A 9 32.44 6.55 -0.70
CA GLY A 9 31.15 7.20 -0.94
C GLY A 9 30.02 6.36 -0.33
N LEU A 10 29.32 6.92 0.65
CA LEU A 10 28.05 6.42 1.15
C LEU A 10 26.97 6.64 0.07
N PHE A 11 26.31 5.56 -0.35
CA PHE A 11 25.03 5.63 -1.04
C PHE A 11 23.92 5.83 0.00
N LEU A 12 23.25 6.98 -0.02
CA LEU A 12 21.98 7.22 0.66
C LEU A 12 20.86 6.89 -0.34
N GLY A 13 20.13 5.81 -0.09
CA GLY A 13 18.95 5.43 -0.86
C GLY A 13 17.74 6.25 -0.43
N GLY A 14 17.29 7.15 -1.30
CA GLY A 14 15.99 7.79 -1.20
C GLY A 14 14.92 6.95 -1.92
N ALA A 15 13.71 6.93 -1.38
CA ALA A 15 12.55 6.37 -2.03
C ALA A 15 12.32 7.07 -3.38
N THR A 16 12.53 6.34 -4.46
CA THR A 16 12.19 6.79 -5.81
C THR A 16 10.81 6.26 -6.15
N SER A 17 9.86 7.16 -6.45
CA SER A 17 8.77 6.83 -7.37
C SER A 17 9.39 6.22 -8.64
N VAL A 18 8.64 5.42 -9.41
CA VAL A 18 9.17 4.84 -10.67
C VAL A 18 9.75 5.93 -11.60
N ALA A 19 9.24 7.16 -11.49
CA ALA A 19 9.71 8.34 -12.19
C ALA A 19 11.13 8.83 -11.81
N ALA A 20 11.72 8.39 -10.70
CA ALA A 20 12.98 8.92 -10.17
C ALA A 20 14.21 8.00 -10.35
N GLN A 21 14.11 6.90 -11.10
CA GLN A 21 15.31 6.14 -11.45
C GLN A 21 16.07 6.80 -12.61
N GLU A 22 17.22 7.41 -12.29
CA GLU A 22 18.20 7.84 -13.28
C GLU A 22 18.72 6.61 -14.05
N THR A 23 18.14 6.35 -15.22
CA THR A 23 18.48 5.32 -16.22
C THR A 23 18.02 3.87 -15.90
N PRO A 24 17.24 3.23 -16.79
CA PRO A 24 16.88 1.81 -16.70
C PRO A 24 18.09 0.89 -16.55
N ARG A 25 18.03 -0.08 -15.63
CA ARG A 25 19.11 -1.02 -15.35
C ARG A 25 18.84 -2.40 -15.96
N VAL A 26 19.73 -2.85 -16.85
CA VAL A 26 19.69 -4.23 -17.37
C VAL A 26 19.91 -5.27 -16.28
N GLY A 27 19.36 -6.47 -16.48
CA GLY A 27 19.31 -7.53 -15.48
C GLY A 27 18.12 -7.40 -14.52
N GLN A 28 18.06 -8.29 -13.54
CA GLN A 28 16.97 -8.38 -12.57
C GLN A 28 17.29 -7.61 -11.29
N HIS A 29 16.43 -6.66 -10.92
CA HIS A 29 16.60 -5.86 -9.70
C HIS A 29 15.28 -5.78 -8.92
N ALA A 30 15.41 -5.53 -7.61
CA ALA A 30 14.30 -5.29 -6.72
C ALA A 30 13.90 -3.82 -6.75
N TYR A 31 12.58 -3.59 -6.73
CA TYR A 31 11.97 -2.28 -6.78
C TYR A 31 10.77 -2.22 -5.84
N ARG A 32 10.37 -0.99 -5.57
CA ARG A 32 9.17 -0.66 -4.82
C ARG A 32 8.47 0.50 -5.53
N ALA A 33 7.18 0.39 -5.74
CA ALA A 33 6.40 1.42 -6.44
C ALA A 33 5.10 1.72 -5.69
N ASP A 34 4.81 2.99 -5.47
CA ASP A 34 3.53 3.45 -4.93
C ASP A 34 2.45 3.32 -6.02
N VAL A 35 1.49 2.44 -5.82
CA VAL A 35 0.31 2.27 -6.67
C VAL A 35 -0.93 2.69 -5.90
N ALA A 36 -1.46 3.85 -6.23
CA ALA A 36 -2.66 4.40 -5.61
C ALA A 36 -2.57 4.56 -4.07
N GLY A 37 -1.41 4.98 -3.58
CA GLY A 37 -1.07 5.04 -2.16
C GLY A 37 -0.35 3.79 -1.68
N SER A 38 -0.44 2.68 -2.42
CA SER A 38 -0.01 1.34 -2.03
C SER A 38 1.30 0.89 -2.68
N MET A 39 2.41 0.91 -1.94
CA MET A 39 3.67 0.28 -2.30
C MET A 39 3.48 -1.20 -2.63
N VAL A 40 3.85 -1.53 -3.85
CA VAL A 40 4.02 -2.89 -4.33
C VAL A 40 5.52 -3.14 -4.43
N ASN A 41 6.00 -4.18 -3.76
CA ASN A 41 7.35 -4.70 -3.97
C ASN A 41 7.36 -5.59 -5.21
N TYR A 42 8.39 -5.49 -6.04
CA TYR A 42 8.47 -6.29 -7.26
C TYR A 42 9.91 -6.52 -7.70
N LEU A 43 10.12 -7.60 -8.45
CA LEU A 43 11.30 -7.74 -9.31
C LEU A 43 10.97 -7.25 -10.71
N LEU A 44 11.88 -6.49 -11.30
CA LEU A 44 11.86 -6.15 -12.71
C LEU A 44 13.17 -6.59 -13.35
N PHE A 45 13.05 -7.38 -14.41
CA PHE A 45 14.16 -7.77 -15.25
C PHE A 45 14.06 -7.08 -16.62
N LEU A 46 15.17 -6.46 -17.02
CA LEU A 46 15.36 -5.93 -18.36
C LEU A 46 16.41 -6.77 -19.10
N PRO A 47 16.13 -7.26 -20.31
CA PRO A 47 17.08 -8.04 -21.10
C PRO A 47 18.40 -7.30 -21.33
N GLU A 48 19.52 -8.03 -21.50
CA GLU A 48 20.85 -7.43 -21.65
C GLU A 48 20.98 -6.43 -22.82
N THR A 49 20.16 -6.61 -23.85
CA THR A 49 20.12 -5.72 -25.04
C THR A 49 19.12 -4.57 -24.93
N TYR A 50 18.46 -4.39 -23.77
CA TYR A 50 17.53 -3.30 -23.53
C TYR A 50 18.25 -1.94 -23.63
N GLY A 51 17.59 -0.94 -24.23
CA GLY A 51 18.15 0.40 -24.44
C GLY A 51 19.20 0.52 -25.56
N GLN A 52 19.73 -0.58 -26.11
CA GLN A 52 20.72 -0.54 -27.20
C GLN A 52 20.11 -0.08 -28.54
N ASN A 53 18.81 -0.31 -28.73
CA ASN A 53 18.04 0.21 -29.87
C ASN A 53 16.85 1.03 -29.35
N PRO A 54 16.82 2.36 -29.57
CA PRO A 54 15.76 3.25 -29.06
C PRO A 54 14.38 2.99 -29.69
N ASP A 55 14.33 2.40 -30.88
CA ASP A 55 13.08 2.10 -31.58
C ASP A 55 12.48 0.75 -31.15
N LYS A 56 13.27 -0.11 -30.50
CA LYS A 56 12.80 -1.42 -30.05
C LYS A 56 11.81 -1.23 -28.90
N ARG A 57 10.64 -1.86 -29.04
CA ARG A 57 9.68 -2.08 -27.96
C ARG A 57 9.66 -3.56 -27.60
N TRP A 58 9.63 -3.86 -26.31
CA TRP A 58 9.82 -5.19 -25.77
C TRP A 58 8.49 -5.81 -25.32
N PRO A 59 8.21 -7.09 -25.64
CA PRO A 59 7.11 -7.78 -25.00
C PRO A 59 7.37 -7.87 -23.49
N ILE A 60 6.31 -7.85 -22.69
CA ILE A 60 6.38 -7.96 -21.24
C ILE A 60 5.66 -9.23 -20.78
N LEU A 61 6.29 -9.97 -19.87
CA LEU A 61 5.70 -11.11 -19.16
C LEU A 61 5.48 -10.71 -17.71
N ILE A 62 4.24 -10.84 -17.23
CA ILE A 62 3.87 -10.60 -15.83
C ILE A 62 3.79 -11.94 -15.13
N TYR A 63 4.53 -12.12 -14.03
CA TYR A 63 4.55 -13.37 -13.28
C TYR A 63 4.00 -13.22 -11.86
N LEU A 64 2.90 -13.93 -11.59
CA LEU A 64 2.25 -13.97 -10.28
C LEU A 64 2.65 -15.25 -9.52
N HIS A 65 3.34 -15.08 -8.40
CA HIS A 65 3.94 -16.18 -7.65
C HIS A 65 2.91 -17.02 -6.85
N GLY A 66 3.37 -18.18 -6.35
CA GLY A 66 2.61 -19.03 -5.44
C GLY A 66 2.54 -18.47 -4.01
N SER A 67 1.66 -19.02 -3.18
CA SER A 67 1.40 -18.51 -1.83
C SER A 67 2.57 -18.64 -0.85
N ASP A 68 3.57 -19.44 -1.18
CA ASP A 68 4.80 -19.64 -0.44
C ASP A 68 5.83 -18.51 -0.59
N LEU A 69 5.69 -17.66 -1.62
CA LEU A 69 6.54 -16.48 -1.84
C LEU A 69 5.87 -15.15 -1.45
N VAL A 70 4.75 -15.24 -0.72
CA VAL A 70 4.08 -14.08 -0.10
C VAL A 70 5.00 -13.41 0.91
N GLY A 71 5.09 -12.09 0.87
CA GLY A 71 5.86 -11.30 1.82
C GLY A 71 6.16 -9.90 1.31
N ASP A 72 7.18 -9.29 1.89
CA ASP A 72 7.61 -7.92 1.65
C ASP A 72 9.07 -7.82 1.14
N ARG A 73 9.71 -8.95 0.89
CA ARG A 73 11.08 -9.05 0.37
C ARG A 73 11.06 -9.59 -1.06
N PRO A 74 11.17 -8.74 -2.09
CA PRO A 74 11.05 -9.17 -3.48
C PRO A 74 12.16 -10.14 -3.91
N GLU A 75 13.28 -10.21 -3.18
CA GLU A 75 14.38 -11.13 -3.46
C GLU A 75 13.95 -12.60 -3.34
N ILE A 76 12.94 -12.92 -2.49
CA ILE A 76 12.47 -14.30 -2.34
C ILE A 76 11.72 -14.79 -3.59
N LEU A 77 11.27 -13.87 -4.46
CA LEU A 77 10.64 -14.24 -5.73
C LEU A 77 11.56 -15.02 -6.66
N ARG A 78 12.89 -14.94 -6.44
CA ARG A 78 13.93 -15.65 -7.20
C ARG A 78 14.00 -17.16 -6.87
N ALA A 79 13.18 -17.65 -5.95
CA ALA A 79 13.22 -19.05 -5.54
C ALA A 79 12.85 -20.03 -6.67
N TYR A 80 11.94 -19.64 -7.56
CA TYR A 80 11.50 -20.44 -8.71
C TYR A 80 10.81 -19.54 -9.75
N GLY A 81 10.31 -20.13 -10.85
CA GLY A 81 9.59 -19.39 -11.88
C GLY A 81 10.50 -18.60 -12.83
N PRO A 82 9.91 -17.71 -13.65
CA PRO A 82 10.67 -16.78 -14.49
C PRO A 82 11.76 -16.00 -13.73
N PRO A 83 11.55 -15.51 -12.50
CA PRO A 83 12.60 -14.79 -11.78
C PRO A 83 13.88 -15.59 -11.53
N ALA A 84 13.75 -16.89 -11.28
CA ALA A 84 14.92 -17.78 -11.13
C ALA A 84 15.63 -18.01 -12.48
N ILE A 85 14.85 -18.14 -13.56
CA ILE A 85 15.38 -18.39 -14.91
C ILE A 85 16.19 -17.19 -15.41
N VAL A 86 15.67 -15.97 -15.27
CA VAL A 86 16.33 -14.77 -15.83
C VAL A 86 17.64 -14.40 -15.11
N ASP A 87 17.86 -14.88 -13.89
CA ASP A 87 19.16 -14.73 -13.20
C ASP A 87 20.26 -15.56 -13.90
N GLU A 88 19.90 -16.66 -14.56
CA GLU A 88 20.82 -17.52 -15.33
C GLU A 88 20.78 -17.26 -16.84
N GLU A 89 19.68 -16.68 -17.35
CA GLU A 89 19.44 -16.43 -18.77
C GLU A 89 19.26 -14.92 -19.08
N PRO A 90 20.34 -14.12 -19.16
CA PRO A 90 20.26 -12.68 -19.44
C PRO A 90 19.69 -12.33 -20.82
N GLY A 91 19.60 -13.32 -21.71
CA GLY A 91 18.99 -13.23 -23.05
C GLY A 91 17.48 -13.47 -23.08
N TYR A 92 16.81 -13.63 -21.94
CA TYR A 92 15.38 -13.86 -21.86
C TYR A 92 14.61 -12.80 -22.67
N PRO A 93 13.63 -13.17 -23.53
CA PRO A 93 13.16 -12.28 -24.59
C PRO A 93 12.11 -11.25 -24.14
N PHE A 94 11.79 -11.21 -22.85
CA PHE A 94 10.76 -10.35 -22.26
C PHE A 94 11.37 -9.38 -21.26
N ILE A 95 10.76 -8.19 -21.14
CA ILE A 95 10.74 -7.53 -19.83
C ILE A 95 9.95 -8.45 -18.90
N LEU A 96 10.48 -8.78 -17.74
CA LEU A 96 9.78 -9.60 -16.77
C LEU A 96 9.41 -8.74 -15.55
N LEU A 97 8.11 -8.63 -15.29
CA LEU A 97 7.53 -7.95 -14.14
C LEU A 97 6.98 -8.99 -13.18
N SER A 98 7.56 -9.08 -11.98
CA SER A 98 7.14 -10.05 -10.95
C SER A 98 6.76 -9.31 -9.67
N PRO A 99 5.49 -8.89 -9.53
CA PRO A 99 5.02 -8.24 -8.31
C PRO A 99 4.86 -9.24 -7.17
N GLN A 100 5.08 -8.77 -5.95
CA GLN A 100 4.93 -9.56 -4.74
C GLN A 100 3.61 -9.24 -4.03
N ALA A 101 2.81 -10.27 -3.77
CA ALA A 101 1.68 -10.21 -2.86
C ALA A 101 2.17 -10.31 -1.41
N THR A 102 1.56 -9.53 -0.51
CA THR A 102 1.94 -9.42 0.91
C THR A 102 1.10 -10.29 1.83
N THR A 103 -0.03 -10.79 1.34
CA THR A 103 -0.95 -11.68 2.04
C THR A 103 -1.22 -12.95 1.25
N ASN A 104 -1.42 -14.04 1.98
CA ASN A 104 -1.83 -15.32 1.43
C ASN A 104 -3.35 -15.46 1.56
N TYR A 105 -4.07 -14.89 0.60
CA TYR A 105 -5.52 -14.89 0.62
C TYR A 105 -6.13 -16.28 0.36
N THR A 106 -5.34 -17.26 -0.13
CA THR A 106 -5.85 -18.62 -0.36
C THR A 106 -6.16 -19.39 0.93
N LEU A 107 -5.71 -18.87 2.08
CA LEU A 107 -5.96 -19.42 3.41
C LEU A 107 -7.15 -18.75 4.13
N ASN A 108 -7.55 -17.54 3.73
CA ASN A 108 -8.65 -16.81 4.36
C ASN A 108 -9.96 -16.98 3.56
N LYS A 109 -10.96 -17.60 4.17
CA LYS A 109 -12.16 -18.09 3.50
C LYS A 109 -13.19 -17.01 3.21
N GLU A 110 -13.16 -15.93 3.99
CA GLU A 110 -14.18 -14.88 3.96
C GLU A 110 -13.76 -13.76 3.01
N THR A 111 -12.47 -13.41 2.97
CA THR A 111 -11.96 -12.25 2.23
C THR A 111 -11.21 -12.60 0.93
N TRP A 112 -11.09 -13.89 0.55
CA TRP A 112 -10.24 -14.28 -0.59
C TRP A 112 -10.60 -13.57 -1.91
N ARG A 113 -11.88 -13.23 -2.14
CA ARG A 113 -12.33 -12.51 -3.33
C ARG A 113 -11.91 -11.05 -3.30
N GLU A 114 -12.03 -10.41 -2.15
CA GLU A 114 -11.67 -9.00 -1.94
C GLU A 114 -10.16 -8.84 -2.10
N GLU A 115 -9.38 -9.71 -1.48
CA GLU A 115 -7.91 -9.73 -1.63
C GLU A 115 -7.48 -10.06 -3.06
N GLN A 116 -8.16 -10.99 -3.73
CA GLN A 116 -7.90 -11.27 -5.15
C GLN A 116 -8.18 -10.04 -6.02
N MET A 117 -9.25 -9.30 -5.75
CA MET A 117 -9.56 -8.04 -6.44
C MET A 117 -8.53 -6.96 -6.12
N ARG A 118 -8.08 -6.85 -4.87
CA ARG A 118 -7.02 -5.94 -4.42
C ARG A 118 -5.73 -6.16 -5.21
N TYR A 119 -5.18 -7.38 -5.21
CA TYR A 119 -3.93 -7.65 -5.93
C TYR A 119 -4.06 -7.45 -7.42
N ARG A 120 -5.19 -7.83 -8.01
CA ARG A 120 -5.49 -7.52 -9.41
C ARG A 120 -5.40 -6.02 -9.68
N SER A 121 -6.04 -5.18 -8.87
CA SER A 121 -6.02 -3.72 -9.02
C SER A 121 -4.63 -3.13 -8.83
N LEU A 122 -3.89 -3.56 -7.80
CA LEU A 122 -2.53 -3.11 -7.54
C LEU A 122 -1.56 -3.49 -8.65
N PHE A 123 -1.63 -4.73 -9.13
CA PHE A 123 -0.74 -5.19 -10.18
C PHE A 123 -1.10 -4.55 -11.53
N SER A 124 -2.37 -4.20 -11.75
CA SER A 124 -2.81 -3.42 -12.91
C SER A 124 -2.24 -2.01 -12.89
N GLY A 125 -2.33 -1.29 -11.76
CA GLY A 125 -1.72 0.02 -11.63
C GLY A 125 -0.18 -0.01 -11.73
N LEU A 126 0.47 -1.05 -11.18
CA LEU A 126 1.92 -1.23 -11.33
C LEU A 126 2.31 -1.46 -12.79
N LEU A 127 1.55 -2.30 -13.52
CA LEU A 127 1.78 -2.54 -14.93
C LEU A 127 1.70 -1.23 -15.73
N ASP A 128 0.73 -0.37 -15.44
CA ASP A 128 0.59 0.92 -16.12
C ASP A 128 1.82 1.81 -15.89
N GLN A 129 2.30 1.93 -14.64
CA GLN A 129 3.55 2.67 -14.35
C GLN A 129 4.77 2.09 -15.08
N VAL A 130 4.86 0.77 -15.20
CA VAL A 130 5.95 0.11 -15.94
C VAL A 130 5.83 0.37 -17.45
N ILE A 131 4.62 0.37 -18.01
CA ILE A 131 4.39 0.70 -19.42
C ILE A 131 4.78 2.14 -19.72
N GLU A 132 4.49 3.07 -18.81
CA GLU A 132 4.85 4.48 -18.96
C GLU A 132 6.36 4.71 -18.87
N SER A 133 7.04 3.95 -18.04
CA SER A 133 8.46 4.17 -17.71
C SER A 133 9.43 3.39 -18.60
N TYR A 134 8.97 2.34 -19.26
CA TYR A 134 9.82 1.43 -20.04
C TYR A 134 9.33 1.27 -21.48
N ALA A 135 10.24 0.86 -22.38
CA ALA A 135 9.98 0.67 -23.79
C ALA A 135 9.21 -0.64 -24.05
N VAL A 136 7.96 -0.70 -23.57
CA VAL A 136 7.07 -1.87 -23.67
C VAL A 136 6.30 -1.87 -25.00
N ASP A 137 6.17 -3.04 -25.60
CA ASP A 137 5.22 -3.31 -26.69
C ASP A 137 3.87 -3.69 -26.07
N VAL A 138 2.97 -2.71 -25.96
CA VAL A 138 1.64 -2.86 -25.33
C VAL A 138 0.70 -3.81 -26.08
N ASP A 139 1.04 -4.22 -27.30
CA ASP A 139 0.32 -5.28 -28.02
C ASP A 139 0.85 -6.68 -27.64
N ARG A 140 1.88 -6.80 -26.77
CA ARG A 140 2.49 -8.06 -26.32
C ARG A 140 2.72 -8.07 -24.80
N VAL A 141 1.63 -7.91 -24.06
CA VAL A 141 1.58 -8.07 -22.60
C VAL A 141 1.05 -9.47 -22.27
N ALA A 142 1.92 -10.37 -21.83
CA ALA A 142 1.52 -11.71 -21.43
C ALA A 142 1.38 -11.81 -19.90
N LEU A 143 0.38 -12.57 -19.44
CA LEU A 143 0.14 -12.82 -18.02
C LEU A 143 0.40 -14.28 -17.69
N THR A 144 1.10 -14.53 -16.59
CA THR A 144 1.28 -15.87 -16.06
C THR A 144 1.24 -15.92 -14.55
N GLY A 145 0.94 -17.10 -13.99
CA GLY A 145 1.02 -17.31 -12.56
C GLY A 145 0.99 -18.78 -12.15
N LEU A 146 1.40 -19.01 -10.90
CA LEU A 146 1.42 -20.33 -10.25
C LEU A 146 0.47 -20.35 -9.06
N SER A 147 -0.32 -21.43 -8.90
CA SER A 147 -1.12 -21.68 -7.70
C SER A 147 -1.98 -20.47 -7.33
N MET A 148 -1.74 -19.81 -6.17
CA MET A 148 -2.37 -18.55 -5.80
C MET A 148 -2.34 -17.52 -6.94
N GLY A 149 -1.16 -17.25 -7.51
CA GLY A 149 -1.00 -16.34 -8.63
C GLY A 149 -1.73 -16.79 -9.90
N ALA A 150 -1.90 -18.09 -10.12
CA ALA A 150 -2.72 -18.59 -11.22
C ALA A 150 -4.21 -18.31 -11.01
N PHE A 151 -4.72 -18.39 -9.77
CA PHE A 151 -6.09 -17.93 -9.46
C PHE A 151 -6.23 -16.42 -9.69
N THR A 152 -5.26 -15.60 -9.25
CA THR A 152 -5.27 -14.16 -9.53
C THR A 152 -5.25 -13.89 -11.03
N ALA A 153 -4.40 -14.60 -11.79
CA ALA A 153 -4.27 -14.42 -13.23
C ALA A 153 -5.54 -14.81 -13.99
N TRP A 154 -6.20 -15.90 -13.59
CA TRP A 154 -7.53 -16.24 -14.09
C TRP A 154 -8.51 -15.09 -13.85
N HIS A 155 -8.62 -14.61 -12.62
CA HIS A 155 -9.53 -13.53 -12.28
C HIS A 155 -9.23 -12.24 -13.05
N TRP A 156 -7.95 -11.85 -13.14
CA TRP A 156 -7.54 -10.65 -13.85
C TRP A 156 -7.90 -10.73 -15.33
N ALA A 157 -7.60 -11.86 -15.98
CA ALA A 157 -7.98 -12.10 -17.37
C ALA A 157 -9.50 -12.11 -17.60
N THR A 158 -10.32 -12.34 -16.57
CA THR A 158 -11.79 -12.24 -16.70
C THR A 158 -12.26 -10.79 -16.70
N VAL A 159 -11.59 -9.92 -15.94
CA VAL A 159 -12.00 -8.53 -15.74
C VAL A 159 -11.38 -7.59 -16.77
N GLU A 160 -10.12 -7.83 -17.16
CA GLU A 160 -9.35 -7.00 -18.10
C GLU A 160 -8.71 -7.84 -19.23
N PRO A 161 -9.46 -8.71 -19.94
CA PRO A 161 -8.91 -9.58 -20.97
C PRO A 161 -8.22 -8.84 -22.11
N GLU A 162 -8.67 -7.63 -22.41
CA GLU A 162 -8.15 -6.78 -23.47
C GLU A 162 -6.73 -6.30 -23.23
N ARG A 163 -6.22 -6.35 -21.99
CA ARG A 163 -4.84 -6.01 -21.69
C ARG A 163 -3.85 -7.07 -22.18
N PHE A 164 -4.28 -8.33 -22.27
CA PHE A 164 -3.35 -9.44 -22.43
C PHE A 164 -3.29 -9.96 -23.87
N SER A 165 -2.07 -10.23 -24.34
CA SER A 165 -1.83 -10.98 -25.58
C SER A 165 -2.03 -12.48 -25.39
N ALA A 166 -1.75 -12.99 -24.20
CA ALA A 166 -1.85 -14.39 -23.85
C ALA A 166 -1.91 -14.56 -22.34
N VAL A 167 -2.47 -15.69 -21.88
CA VAL A 167 -2.41 -16.11 -20.48
C VAL A 167 -1.84 -17.53 -20.39
N LEU A 168 -0.77 -17.69 -19.61
CA LEU A 168 -0.15 -18.97 -19.28
C LEU A 168 -0.45 -19.27 -17.81
N LEU A 169 -0.95 -20.44 -17.46
CA LEU A 169 -1.45 -20.68 -16.09
C LEU A 169 -0.91 -21.99 -15.57
N ASP A 170 -0.36 -21.99 -14.36
CA ASP A 170 0.13 -23.21 -13.72
C ASP A 170 -0.60 -23.50 -12.40
N ALA A 171 -1.27 -24.66 -12.33
CA ALA A 171 -1.90 -25.16 -11.11
C ALA A 171 -2.95 -24.21 -10.46
N GLY A 172 -3.84 -23.62 -11.28
CA GLY A 172 -4.87 -22.67 -10.81
C GLY A 172 -6.31 -23.00 -11.22
N GLY A 173 -7.22 -22.04 -11.01
CA GLY A 173 -8.64 -22.18 -11.32
C GLY A 173 -9.42 -20.86 -11.26
N GLY A 174 -10.72 -20.93 -11.48
CA GLY A 174 -11.60 -19.76 -11.53
C GLY A 174 -13.09 -20.11 -11.53
N ASP A 175 -13.90 -19.20 -12.04
CA ASP A 175 -15.34 -19.39 -12.24
C ASP A 175 -15.66 -19.64 -13.72
N PRO A 176 -16.11 -20.83 -14.14
CA PRO A 176 -16.48 -21.12 -15.51
C PRO A 176 -17.61 -20.25 -16.06
N ALA A 177 -18.41 -19.60 -15.21
CA ALA A 177 -19.47 -18.70 -15.67
C ALA A 177 -18.92 -17.44 -16.35
N THR A 178 -17.66 -17.07 -16.12
CA THR A 178 -17.05 -15.84 -16.65
C THR A 178 -16.32 -16.04 -17.98
N VAL A 179 -16.18 -17.28 -18.48
CA VAL A 179 -15.37 -17.61 -19.68
C VAL A 179 -15.81 -16.88 -20.95
N THR A 180 -17.06 -16.45 -21.03
CA THR A 180 -17.56 -15.65 -22.16
C THR A 180 -16.90 -14.29 -22.28
N GLN A 181 -16.39 -13.71 -21.19
CA GLN A 181 -15.74 -12.39 -21.16
C GLN A 181 -14.41 -12.38 -21.91
N PHE A 182 -13.74 -13.53 -22.03
CA PHE A 182 -12.37 -13.63 -22.55
C PHE A 182 -12.20 -14.78 -23.55
N ARG A 183 -13.27 -15.11 -24.29
CA ARG A 183 -13.32 -16.22 -25.27
C ARG A 183 -12.14 -16.23 -26.26
N ASP A 184 -11.79 -15.07 -26.81
CA ASP A 184 -10.80 -14.94 -27.88
C ASP A 184 -9.35 -14.86 -27.36
N LEU A 185 -9.16 -14.73 -26.04
CA LEU A 185 -7.86 -14.63 -25.39
C LEU A 185 -7.12 -15.97 -25.50
N PRO A 186 -5.90 -16.02 -26.09
CA PRO A 186 -5.10 -17.23 -26.11
C PRO A 186 -4.72 -17.68 -24.70
N ILE A 187 -5.15 -18.88 -24.32
CA ILE A 187 -4.88 -19.47 -23.00
C ILE A 187 -4.15 -20.81 -23.15
N TRP A 188 -3.05 -20.95 -22.43
CA TRP A 188 -2.38 -22.23 -22.24
C TRP A 188 -2.25 -22.52 -20.75
N ALA A 189 -3.04 -23.46 -20.25
CA ALA A 189 -2.95 -23.93 -18.88
C ALA A 189 -2.06 -25.18 -18.77
N PHE A 190 -1.37 -25.30 -17.65
CA PHE A 190 -0.60 -26.46 -17.21
C PHE A 190 -1.12 -26.87 -15.83
N HIS A 191 -1.17 -28.17 -15.57
CA HIS A 191 -1.60 -28.68 -14.27
C HIS A 191 -0.99 -30.05 -14.00
N GLY A 192 -0.53 -30.29 -12.77
CA GLY A 192 -0.10 -31.61 -12.34
C GLY A 192 -1.30 -32.54 -12.19
N ALA A 193 -1.29 -33.70 -12.85
CA ALA A 193 -2.39 -34.66 -12.74
C ALA A 193 -2.43 -35.31 -11.35
N ALA A 194 -1.31 -35.31 -10.62
CA ALA A 194 -1.20 -35.77 -9.23
C ALA A 194 -1.27 -34.62 -8.20
N ASP A 195 -1.69 -33.42 -8.60
CA ASP A 195 -1.83 -32.28 -7.69
C ASP A 195 -2.94 -32.53 -6.65
N GLY A 196 -2.52 -32.72 -5.40
CA GLY A 196 -3.42 -32.93 -4.27
C GLY A 196 -3.81 -31.64 -3.51
N GLN A 197 -3.13 -30.51 -3.76
CA GLN A 197 -3.42 -29.24 -3.07
C GLN A 197 -4.42 -28.39 -3.87
N VAL A 198 -4.22 -28.32 -5.18
CA VAL A 198 -5.15 -27.74 -6.14
C VAL A 198 -5.43 -28.81 -7.18
N PRO A 199 -6.49 -29.62 -7.02
CA PRO A 199 -6.79 -30.64 -8.01
C PRO A 199 -7.09 -30.01 -9.39
N PRO A 200 -6.79 -30.66 -10.52
CA PRO A 200 -7.11 -30.14 -11.86
C PRO A 200 -8.61 -29.89 -12.07
N THR A 201 -9.47 -30.67 -11.41
CA THR A 201 -10.93 -30.47 -11.40
C THR A 201 -11.39 -29.40 -10.39
N GLY A 202 -10.46 -28.81 -9.66
CA GLY A 202 -10.70 -27.86 -8.59
C GLY A 202 -10.92 -28.48 -7.22
N ARG A 203 -11.18 -27.63 -6.23
CA ARG A 203 -11.44 -28.00 -4.83
C ARG A 203 -12.73 -27.35 -4.31
N PRO A 204 -13.44 -27.95 -3.35
CA PRO A 204 -14.53 -27.26 -2.65
C PRO A 204 -14.05 -25.89 -2.14
N ILE A 205 -14.89 -24.85 -2.23
CA ILE A 205 -14.58 -23.58 -1.60
C ILE A 205 -14.40 -23.87 -0.10
N PRO A 206 -13.27 -23.52 0.51
CA PRO A 206 -13.07 -23.77 1.93
C PRO A 206 -14.21 -23.11 2.73
N GLY A 207 -14.98 -23.88 3.51
CA GLY A 207 -16.15 -23.39 4.27
C GLY A 207 -17.52 -23.72 3.65
N SER A 208 -17.57 -24.14 2.38
CA SER A 208 -18.80 -24.61 1.74
C SER A 208 -19.23 -26.01 2.22
N THR A 209 -20.54 -26.23 2.35
CA THR A 209 -21.12 -27.54 2.70
C THR A 209 -21.76 -28.26 1.49
N GLY A 210 -21.77 -27.63 0.30
CA GLY A 210 -22.46 -28.12 -0.89
C GLY A 210 -21.55 -28.36 -2.09
N ALA A 211 -21.85 -29.40 -2.88
CA ALA A 211 -21.12 -29.76 -4.11
C ALA A 211 -21.19 -28.70 -5.24
N ALA A 212 -22.05 -27.68 -5.10
CA ALA A 212 -22.20 -26.57 -6.05
C ALA A 212 -21.14 -25.46 -5.86
N GLU A 213 -20.58 -25.33 -4.65
CA GLU A 213 -19.61 -24.28 -4.28
C GLU A 213 -18.18 -24.82 -4.38
N LYS A 214 -17.76 -25.21 -5.59
CA LYS A 214 -16.41 -25.71 -5.88
C LYS A 214 -15.65 -24.64 -6.68
N LEU A 215 -14.47 -24.21 -6.21
CA LEU A 215 -13.50 -23.49 -7.05
C LEU A 215 -13.09 -24.46 -8.16
N ARG A 216 -13.36 -24.09 -9.41
CA ARG A 216 -13.17 -24.97 -10.56
C ARG A 216 -11.71 -24.87 -10.98
N GLY A 217 -11.06 -26.02 -11.13
CA GLY A 217 -9.65 -26.09 -11.50
C GLY A 217 -9.44 -25.87 -12.99
N SER A 218 -8.19 -25.95 -13.42
CA SER A 218 -7.82 -25.69 -14.82
C SER A 218 -8.56 -26.59 -15.81
N LEU A 219 -8.88 -27.84 -15.45
CA LEU A 219 -9.65 -28.74 -16.33
C LEU A 219 -11.04 -28.18 -16.63
N ASP A 220 -11.75 -27.74 -15.59
CA ASP A 220 -13.11 -27.24 -15.69
C ASP A 220 -13.15 -25.88 -16.43
N MET A 221 -12.19 -24.99 -16.14
CA MET A 221 -12.06 -23.69 -16.82
C MET A 221 -11.79 -23.86 -18.32
N ILE A 222 -10.85 -24.73 -18.69
CA ILE A 222 -10.51 -24.98 -20.09
C ILE A 222 -11.65 -25.68 -20.82
N ALA A 223 -12.33 -26.65 -20.18
CA ALA A 223 -13.50 -27.27 -20.76
C ALA A 223 -14.62 -26.25 -21.05
N ALA A 224 -14.87 -25.32 -20.13
CA ALA A 224 -15.85 -24.26 -20.33
C ALA A 224 -15.46 -23.28 -21.45
N GLN A 225 -14.18 -22.91 -21.54
CA GLN A 225 -13.65 -22.13 -22.67
C GLN A 225 -13.83 -22.85 -24.01
N GLN A 226 -13.51 -24.14 -24.08
CA GLN A 226 -13.65 -24.93 -25.31
C GLN A 226 -15.12 -25.10 -25.73
N GLN A 227 -16.04 -25.24 -24.77
CA GLN A 227 -17.48 -25.34 -25.03
C GLN A 227 -18.04 -24.10 -25.73
N ILE A 228 -17.53 -22.90 -25.42
CA ILE A 228 -17.91 -21.67 -26.11
C ILE A 228 -17.09 -21.42 -27.39
N GLY A 229 -16.23 -22.35 -27.78
CA GLY A 229 -15.32 -22.22 -28.92
C GLY A 229 -14.25 -21.16 -28.71
N GLY A 230 -13.71 -21.05 -27.49
CA GLY A 230 -12.61 -20.18 -27.12
C GLY A 230 -11.23 -20.77 -27.43
N ASN A 231 -10.20 -19.93 -27.38
CA ASN A 231 -8.82 -20.28 -27.73
C ASN A 231 -8.04 -20.75 -26.49
N ALA A 232 -8.40 -21.91 -25.95
CA ALA A 232 -7.82 -22.41 -24.71
C ALA A 232 -7.38 -23.88 -24.82
N ARG A 233 -6.19 -24.18 -24.30
CA ARG A 233 -5.65 -25.54 -24.20
C ARG A 233 -5.07 -25.84 -22.81
N LEU A 234 -5.07 -27.12 -22.46
CA LEU A 234 -4.54 -27.63 -21.20
C LEU A 234 -3.48 -28.70 -21.47
N THR A 235 -2.33 -28.58 -20.80
CA THR A 235 -1.33 -29.65 -20.66
C THR A 235 -1.46 -30.24 -19.26
N LEU A 236 -1.88 -31.50 -19.16
CA LEU A 236 -1.85 -32.25 -17.90
C LEU A 236 -0.52 -33.02 -17.81
N VAL A 237 0.25 -32.75 -16.75
CA VAL A 237 1.55 -33.40 -16.50
C VAL A 237 1.31 -34.63 -15.61
N PRO A 238 1.44 -35.88 -16.11
CA PRO A 238 0.90 -37.08 -15.45
C PRO A 238 1.38 -37.32 -14.01
N ASP A 239 2.67 -37.16 -13.75
CA ASP A 239 3.29 -37.52 -12.46
C ASP A 239 3.60 -36.31 -11.58
N ARG A 240 3.26 -35.09 -12.02
CA ARG A 240 3.56 -33.85 -11.29
C ARG A 240 2.52 -33.60 -10.19
N GLY A 241 3.00 -33.32 -8.98
CA GLY A 241 2.20 -32.87 -7.83
C GLY A 241 1.93 -31.35 -7.84
N HIS A 242 1.74 -30.76 -6.65
CA HIS A 242 1.62 -29.30 -6.51
C HIS A 242 2.99 -28.64 -6.39
N GLY A 243 3.19 -27.53 -7.08
CA GLY A 243 4.40 -26.71 -6.97
C GLY A 243 5.02 -26.40 -8.33
N TYR A 244 6.06 -25.58 -8.29
CA TYR A 244 6.85 -25.27 -9.48
C TYR A 244 7.86 -26.38 -9.76
N ASP A 245 7.88 -26.88 -10.99
CA ASP A 245 8.92 -27.81 -11.44
C ASP A 245 10.16 -27.03 -11.86
N THR A 246 11.25 -27.18 -11.12
CA THR A 246 12.52 -26.51 -11.40
C THR A 246 13.42 -27.31 -12.36
N ASP A 247 13.17 -28.61 -12.51
CA ASP A 247 13.97 -29.47 -13.40
C ASP A 247 13.47 -29.35 -14.86
N GLU A 248 12.16 -29.22 -15.03
CA GLU A 248 11.51 -28.97 -16.33
C GLU A 248 10.60 -27.73 -16.27
N PRO A 249 11.18 -26.51 -16.15
CA PRO A 249 10.40 -25.30 -15.92
C PRO A 249 9.59 -24.90 -17.16
N ILE A 250 8.27 -24.84 -17.01
CA ILE A 250 7.32 -24.42 -18.06
C ILE A 250 7.72 -23.06 -18.69
N HIS A 251 8.21 -22.12 -17.87
CA HIS A 251 8.58 -20.77 -18.34
C HIS A 251 9.96 -20.69 -19.01
N GLY A 252 10.73 -21.78 -18.98
CA GLY A 252 11.98 -21.94 -19.73
C GLY A 252 11.82 -22.84 -20.96
N ASP A 253 10.65 -23.48 -21.15
CA ASP A 253 10.38 -24.34 -22.29
C ASP A 253 10.37 -23.50 -23.59
N PRO A 254 11.23 -23.81 -24.58
CA PRO A 254 11.29 -23.10 -25.85
C PRO A 254 9.95 -23.01 -26.59
N ASP A 255 9.12 -24.06 -26.53
CA ASP A 255 7.81 -24.07 -27.20
C ASP A 255 6.82 -23.12 -26.53
N VAL A 256 6.92 -22.98 -25.21
CA VAL A 256 6.11 -22.00 -24.43
C VAL A 256 6.57 -20.59 -24.74
N ILE A 257 7.88 -20.34 -24.77
CA ILE A 257 8.44 -19.03 -25.10
C ILE A 257 8.07 -18.62 -26.54
N GLU A 258 8.23 -19.52 -27.51
CA GLU A 258 7.83 -19.27 -28.90
C GLU A 258 6.34 -18.97 -29.00
N TRP A 259 5.51 -19.76 -28.32
CA TRP A 259 4.06 -19.53 -28.29
C TRP A 259 3.71 -18.16 -27.71
N LEU A 260 4.29 -17.77 -26.57
CA LEU A 260 4.07 -16.46 -25.95
C LEU A 260 4.48 -15.31 -26.88
N LEU A 261 5.66 -15.40 -27.51
CA LEU A 261 6.17 -14.38 -28.42
C LEU A 261 5.35 -14.24 -29.71
N ALA A 262 4.73 -15.34 -30.15
CA ALA A 262 3.84 -15.35 -31.32
C ALA A 262 2.48 -14.70 -31.03
N GLN A 263 2.08 -14.61 -29.75
CA GLN A 263 0.81 -13.97 -29.41
C GLN A 263 0.93 -12.45 -29.52
N ARG A 264 -0.13 -11.84 -30.01
CA ARG A 264 -0.37 -10.40 -29.94
C ARG A 264 -1.77 -10.20 -29.43
N ARG A 265 -1.92 -9.19 -28.56
CA ARG A 265 -3.19 -8.69 -28.07
C ARG A 265 -4.12 -8.56 -29.26
N ARG A 266 -5.14 -9.40 -29.27
CA ARG A 266 -6.28 -9.17 -30.16
C ARG A 266 -6.95 -7.96 -29.55
N ARG A 267 -6.71 -6.79 -30.14
CA ARG A 267 -7.50 -5.60 -29.83
C ARG A 267 -8.96 -6.05 -29.85
N PRO A 268 -9.75 -5.74 -28.80
CA PRO A 268 -11.11 -6.21 -28.74
C PRO A 268 -11.78 -5.92 -30.08
N ARG A 269 -12.60 -6.86 -30.57
CA ARG A 269 -13.43 -6.60 -31.76
C ARG A 269 -14.33 -5.38 -31.55
N SER A 270 -14.50 -4.93 -30.31
CA SER A 270 -15.01 -3.61 -29.97
C SER A 270 -14.03 -2.55 -30.47
N PRO A 271 -14.44 -1.72 -31.43
CA PRO A 271 -13.62 -0.63 -31.97
C PRO A 271 -13.45 0.54 -30.99
N LEU A 272 -13.66 0.33 -29.70
CA LEU A 272 -13.67 1.34 -28.66
C LEU A 272 -13.00 0.76 -27.40
N TYR A 273 -11.94 1.41 -26.91
CA TYR A 273 -11.24 0.98 -25.70
C TYR A 273 -10.57 2.15 -24.96
N ILE A 274 -10.52 2.02 -23.62
CA ILE A 274 -9.75 2.87 -22.72
C ILE A 274 -8.36 2.22 -22.57
N ASP A 275 -7.29 2.97 -22.84
CA ASP A 275 -5.90 2.51 -22.74
C ASP A 275 -5.43 2.45 -21.28
N HIS A 276 -5.65 3.54 -20.55
CA HIS A 276 -5.23 3.71 -19.16
C HIS A 276 -6.10 4.78 -18.47
N VAL A 277 -6.22 4.66 -17.14
CA VAL A 277 -6.85 5.66 -16.27
C VAL A 277 -5.96 5.96 -15.07
N THR A 278 -5.67 7.24 -14.83
CA THR A 278 -4.93 7.74 -13.67
C THR A 278 -5.85 8.46 -12.69
N LEU A 279 -5.56 8.34 -11.38
CA LEU A 279 -6.25 9.07 -10.30
C LEU A 279 -5.28 10.04 -9.61
N THR A 280 -5.71 11.27 -9.34
CA THR A 280 -4.88 12.26 -8.62
C THR A 280 -5.71 13.16 -7.70
N PRO A 281 -5.49 13.17 -6.36
CA PRO A 281 -4.66 12.23 -5.62
C PRO A 281 -5.31 10.84 -5.55
N ALA A 282 -4.53 9.80 -5.27
CA ALA A 282 -5.07 8.45 -5.10
C ALA A 282 -5.69 8.19 -3.72
N ILE A 283 -5.25 8.95 -2.71
CA ILE A 283 -5.83 8.96 -1.35
C ILE A 283 -6.56 10.28 -1.16
N VAL A 284 -7.82 10.18 -0.72
CA VAL A 284 -8.72 11.31 -0.51
C VAL A 284 -8.95 11.51 0.97
N THR A 285 -8.64 12.69 1.49
CA THR A 285 -8.90 13.05 2.90
C THR A 285 -10.25 13.70 3.10
N HIS A 286 -10.80 13.59 4.31
CA HIS A 286 -11.98 14.35 4.73
C HIS A 286 -11.70 15.86 4.76
N GLY A 287 -12.50 16.65 4.04
CA GLY A 287 -12.38 18.11 3.94
C GLY A 287 -13.33 18.67 2.88
N ARG A 288 -13.56 20.00 2.86
CA ARG A 288 -14.46 20.60 1.86
C ARG A 288 -13.84 20.48 0.45
N GLY A 289 -14.36 19.57 -0.35
CA GLY A 289 -13.98 19.39 -1.77
C GLY A 289 -13.01 18.23 -2.00
N SER A 290 -13.25 17.07 -1.37
CA SER A 290 -12.57 15.81 -1.66
C SER A 290 -12.72 15.45 -3.15
N GLU A 291 -11.78 15.90 -3.96
CA GLU A 291 -11.82 15.83 -5.42
C GLU A 291 -10.69 14.95 -5.94
N ILE A 292 -11.01 14.04 -6.85
CA ILE A 292 -10.03 13.25 -7.59
C ILE A 292 -10.11 13.66 -9.06
N VAL A 293 -8.97 13.98 -9.66
CA VAL A 293 -8.85 14.06 -11.12
C VAL A 293 -8.76 12.65 -11.66
N VAL A 294 -9.72 12.29 -12.49
CA VAL A 294 -9.68 11.06 -13.30
C VAL A 294 -9.19 11.45 -14.69
N THR A 295 -8.02 10.96 -15.08
CA THR A 295 -7.50 11.13 -16.44
C THR A 295 -7.60 9.80 -17.18
N ALA A 296 -8.23 9.77 -18.34
CA ALA A 296 -8.39 8.60 -19.18
C ALA A 296 -7.79 8.85 -20.56
N SER A 297 -7.02 7.89 -21.07
CA SER A 297 -6.58 7.87 -22.46
C SER A 297 -7.36 6.81 -23.23
N THR A 298 -7.77 7.12 -24.46
CA THR A 298 -8.73 6.30 -25.20
C THR A 298 -8.37 6.22 -26.68
N ARG A 299 -8.83 5.16 -27.35
CA ARG A 299 -8.65 4.99 -28.79
C ARG A 299 -9.88 4.38 -29.44
N SER A 300 -10.23 4.91 -30.62
CA SER A 300 -11.17 4.28 -31.54
C SER A 300 -10.39 3.46 -32.57
N GLY A 301 -10.76 2.19 -32.74
CA GLY A 301 -10.24 1.29 -33.76
C GLY A 301 -10.97 1.35 -35.10
N ASP A 302 -12.03 2.17 -35.22
CA ASP A 302 -12.89 2.30 -36.39
C ASP A 302 -12.87 3.75 -36.89
N GLU A 303 -12.55 3.95 -38.18
CA GLU A 303 -12.54 5.27 -38.81
C GLU A 303 -13.91 5.98 -38.76
N ASN A 304 -14.99 5.24 -38.47
CA ASN A 304 -16.35 5.76 -38.37
C ASN A 304 -16.88 5.92 -36.94
N GLY A 305 -16.14 5.50 -35.90
CA GLY A 305 -16.58 5.60 -34.50
C GLY A 305 -15.99 6.83 -33.82
N THR A 306 -16.81 7.86 -33.58
CA THR A 306 -16.38 9.05 -32.84
C THR A 306 -16.74 8.90 -31.37
N ILE A 307 -15.75 9.04 -30.47
CA ILE A 307 -15.97 9.07 -29.03
C ILE A 307 -16.93 10.22 -28.69
N ARG A 308 -17.95 9.93 -27.87
CA ARG A 308 -18.97 10.91 -27.47
C ARG A 308 -18.88 11.27 -26.00
N HIS A 309 -18.77 10.26 -25.15
CA HIS A 309 -18.74 10.43 -23.71
C HIS A 309 -17.64 9.55 -23.12
N VAL A 310 -16.91 10.11 -22.17
CA VAL A 310 -16.16 9.31 -21.21
C VAL A 310 -16.72 9.71 -19.85
N THR A 311 -17.18 8.77 -19.05
CA THR A 311 -17.80 9.04 -17.75
C THR A 311 -17.09 8.27 -16.65
N ALA A 312 -17.06 8.82 -15.44
CA ALA A 312 -16.64 8.11 -14.23
C ALA A 312 -17.80 8.05 -13.23
N ARG A 313 -17.96 6.94 -12.53
CA ARG A 313 -18.98 6.73 -11.48
C ARG A 313 -18.44 5.84 -10.37
N LEU A 314 -18.84 6.09 -9.13
CA LEU A 314 -18.50 5.21 -8.01
C LEU A 314 -19.50 4.05 -7.93
N GLU A 315 -19.07 2.81 -7.82
CA GLU A 315 -20.02 1.66 -7.84
C GLU A 315 -20.68 1.38 -6.49
N ASP A 316 -20.03 1.80 -5.40
CA ASP A 316 -20.46 1.43 -4.04
C ASP A 316 -21.57 2.35 -3.49
N GLU A 317 -22.06 3.30 -4.29
CA GLU A 317 -23.15 4.21 -3.93
C GLU A 317 -24.52 3.68 -4.37
N ILE A 318 -25.55 4.04 -3.59
CA ILE A 318 -26.95 3.66 -3.86
C ILE A 318 -27.51 4.40 -5.10
N ASP A 319 -26.92 5.54 -5.49
CA ASP A 319 -27.26 6.30 -6.70
C ASP A 319 -26.07 7.15 -7.19
N PRO A 320 -25.06 6.53 -7.82
CA PRO A 320 -23.86 7.26 -8.21
C PRO A 320 -24.12 8.16 -9.41
N GLN A 321 -23.86 9.46 -9.24
CA GLN A 321 -23.85 10.37 -10.37
C GLN A 321 -22.66 10.03 -11.28
N ALA A 322 -22.95 9.74 -12.54
CA ALA A 322 -21.93 9.66 -13.57
C ALA A 322 -21.45 11.07 -13.90
N ILE A 323 -20.14 11.27 -13.83
CA ILE A 323 -19.50 12.53 -14.18
C ILE A 323 -18.89 12.38 -15.57
N ASP A 324 -19.30 13.22 -16.51
CA ASP A 324 -18.66 13.32 -17.81
C ASP A 324 -17.23 13.86 -17.63
N LEU A 325 -16.24 13.07 -18.05
CA LEU A 325 -14.87 13.51 -18.20
C LEU A 325 -14.78 14.39 -19.43
N THR A 326 -14.15 15.54 -19.27
CA THR A 326 -13.93 16.51 -20.34
C THR A 326 -12.65 16.18 -21.09
N ASP A 327 -12.65 16.30 -22.42
CA ASP A 327 -11.41 16.29 -23.19
C ASP A 327 -10.55 17.47 -22.72
N ASP A 328 -9.31 17.20 -22.30
CA ASP A 328 -8.45 18.20 -21.65
C ASP A 328 -7.72 19.12 -22.64
N GLY A 329 -8.04 19.03 -23.94
CA GLY A 329 -7.48 19.78 -25.07
C GLY A 329 -7.55 21.32 -25.04
N THR A 330 -7.81 21.95 -23.90
CA THR A 330 -7.75 23.41 -23.66
C THR A 330 -8.70 24.33 -24.48
N ASP A 331 -9.77 23.85 -25.14
CA ASP A 331 -10.96 24.65 -25.55
C ASP A 331 -12.18 23.75 -25.93
N PRO A 332 -13.45 24.19 -25.77
CA PRO A 332 -14.56 23.29 -25.41
C PRO A 332 -15.46 22.77 -26.55
N ASP A 333 -15.10 22.88 -27.84
CA ASP A 333 -16.01 22.45 -28.92
C ASP A 333 -15.40 21.50 -29.97
N ARG A 334 -14.21 20.96 -29.73
CA ARG A 334 -13.66 19.89 -30.57
C ARG A 334 -12.85 18.91 -29.76
N VAL A 335 -13.22 17.63 -29.90
CA VAL A 335 -12.38 16.47 -29.56
C VAL A 335 -10.97 16.76 -30.06
N ALA A 336 -10.02 16.94 -29.15
CA ALA A 336 -8.61 16.85 -29.48
C ALA A 336 -8.40 15.42 -29.98
N GLY A 337 -7.82 15.27 -31.17
CA GLY A 337 -7.63 13.95 -31.78
C GLY A 337 -6.60 13.07 -31.07
N ASP A 338 -6.20 13.41 -29.83
CA ASP A 338 -5.27 12.66 -28.99
C ASP A 338 -5.97 11.66 -28.04
N GLY A 339 -7.28 11.81 -27.83
CA GLY A 339 -8.10 10.86 -27.07
C GLY A 339 -7.86 10.90 -25.56
N GLN A 340 -7.35 12.01 -25.02
CA GLN A 340 -7.20 12.23 -23.58
C GLN A 340 -8.40 12.96 -22.99
N PHE A 341 -8.84 12.50 -21.82
CA PHE A 341 -9.99 13.02 -21.09
C PHE A 341 -9.61 13.20 -19.63
N SER A 342 -9.95 14.33 -19.02
CA SER A 342 -9.84 14.55 -17.58
C SER A 342 -11.17 15.03 -17.00
N GLY A 343 -11.49 14.60 -15.79
CA GLY A 343 -12.67 15.09 -15.09
C GLY A 343 -12.47 15.07 -13.59
N TRP A 344 -13.18 15.99 -12.93
CA TRP A 344 -13.15 16.12 -11.48
C TRP A 344 -14.26 15.28 -10.87
N PHE A 345 -13.87 14.32 -10.06
CA PHE A 345 -14.77 13.47 -9.32
C PHE A 345 -14.80 13.87 -7.85
N SER A 346 -15.92 14.44 -7.39
CA SER A 346 -16.12 14.70 -5.98
C SER A 346 -16.57 13.43 -5.27
N MET A 347 -15.81 12.98 -4.28
CA MET A 347 -16.24 11.92 -3.38
C MET A 347 -17.07 12.54 -2.25
N PRO A 348 -18.34 12.14 -2.06
CA PRO A 348 -19.10 12.60 -0.91
C PRO A 348 -18.38 12.25 0.41
N VAL A 349 -18.71 12.97 1.49
CA VAL A 349 -18.11 12.68 2.80
C VAL A 349 -18.73 11.42 3.44
N GLU A 350 -19.94 11.07 3.04
CA GLU A 350 -20.70 9.94 3.59
C GLU A 350 -20.34 8.59 2.96
N THR A 351 -19.45 8.58 1.97
CA THR A 351 -19.35 7.44 1.09
C THR A 351 -18.70 6.23 1.79
N GLY A 352 -18.15 6.37 2.99
CA GLY A 352 -17.48 5.29 3.73
C GLY A 352 -15.97 5.33 3.52
N GLU A 353 -15.22 5.13 4.60
CA GLU A 353 -13.76 5.13 4.62
C GLU A 353 -13.20 3.88 3.89
N GLY A 354 -11.94 3.96 3.44
CA GLY A 354 -11.21 2.85 2.84
C GLY A 354 -11.32 2.74 1.32
N LEU A 355 -11.05 1.54 0.78
CA LEU A 355 -10.93 1.31 -0.66
C LEU A 355 -12.29 1.34 -1.37
N ARG A 356 -12.38 2.12 -2.44
CA ARG A 356 -13.62 2.35 -3.19
C ARG A 356 -13.49 1.88 -4.62
N LYS A 357 -14.58 1.42 -5.22
CA LYS A 357 -14.58 1.02 -6.62
C LYS A 357 -15.17 2.11 -7.50
N MET A 358 -14.39 2.58 -8.47
CA MET A 358 -14.81 3.53 -9.49
C MET A 358 -14.79 2.88 -10.87
N ARG A 359 -15.89 3.05 -11.61
CA ARG A 359 -16.04 2.61 -12.99
C ARG A 359 -15.87 3.81 -13.92
N VAL A 360 -15.01 3.68 -14.92
CA VAL A 360 -14.88 4.61 -16.05
C VAL A 360 -15.46 3.96 -17.29
N GLU A 361 -16.39 4.64 -17.96
CA GLU A 361 -17.09 4.14 -19.15
C GLU A 361 -16.85 5.08 -20.33
N LEU A 362 -16.53 4.50 -21.48
CA LEU A 362 -16.34 5.20 -22.74
C LEU A 362 -17.49 4.81 -23.68
N GLU A 363 -18.22 5.80 -24.21
CA GLU A 363 -19.32 5.64 -25.17
C GLU A 363 -19.03 6.38 -26.48
N ASP A 364 -19.34 5.75 -27.61
CA ASP A 364 -19.22 6.36 -28.94
C ASP A 364 -20.57 6.70 -29.60
N ASP A 365 -20.51 7.26 -30.81
CA ASP A 365 -21.67 7.67 -31.59
C ASP A 365 -22.58 6.53 -32.06
N GLN A 366 -22.10 5.28 -31.96
CA GLN A 366 -22.89 4.07 -32.20
C GLN A 366 -23.44 3.47 -30.89
N ARG A 367 -23.29 4.18 -29.76
CA ARG A 367 -23.66 3.73 -28.40
C ARG A 367 -22.95 2.45 -27.97
N ARG A 368 -21.76 2.19 -28.50
CA ARG A 368 -20.90 1.10 -28.02
C ARG A 368 -20.24 1.58 -26.73
N ILE A 369 -20.11 0.70 -25.73
CA ILE A 369 -19.55 1.03 -24.41
C ILE A 369 -18.30 0.19 -24.15
N SER A 370 -17.24 0.83 -23.67
CA SER A 370 -16.06 0.20 -23.07
C SER A 370 -15.98 0.61 -21.59
N THR A 371 -15.50 -0.28 -20.72
CA THR A 371 -15.49 -0.08 -19.27
C THR A 371 -14.11 -0.37 -18.71
N PHE A 372 -13.67 0.45 -17.75
CA PHE A 372 -12.43 0.32 -17.01
C PHE A 372 -12.68 0.57 -15.52
N PHE A 373 -11.93 -0.07 -14.62
CA PHE A 373 -12.11 0.07 -13.18
C PHE A 373 -10.86 0.64 -12.49
N VAL A 374 -11.06 1.63 -11.63
CA VAL A 374 -10.03 2.22 -10.76
C VAL A 374 -10.51 2.25 -9.31
N TYR A 375 -9.56 2.36 -8.38
CA TYR A 375 -9.84 2.10 -6.97
C TYR A 375 -9.24 3.20 -6.07
N PRO A 376 -9.95 4.32 -5.85
CA PRO A 376 -9.49 5.34 -4.91
C PRO A 376 -9.63 4.91 -3.46
N THR A 377 -8.76 5.44 -2.60
CA THR A 377 -8.82 5.22 -1.14
C THR A 377 -9.34 6.48 -0.44
N VAL A 378 -10.36 6.34 0.41
CA VAL A 378 -10.80 7.40 1.32
C VAL A 378 -10.09 7.22 2.66
N ALA A 379 -9.25 8.20 3.03
CA ALA A 379 -8.59 8.19 4.32
C ALA A 379 -9.61 8.35 5.46
N PRO A 380 -9.36 7.77 6.64
CA PRO A 380 -10.25 7.88 7.78
C PRO A 380 -10.33 9.32 8.32
N GLU A 381 -11.47 9.70 8.90
CA GLU A 381 -11.68 11.04 9.46
C GLU A 381 -10.84 11.26 10.72
N GLN A 382 -10.60 10.21 11.50
CA GLN A 382 -9.92 10.25 12.78
C GLN A 382 -8.95 9.08 12.93
N ASP A 383 -7.98 9.23 13.84
CA ASP A 383 -7.14 8.11 14.25
C ASP A 383 -8.01 7.03 14.92
N TYR A 384 -7.76 5.75 14.62
CA TYR A 384 -8.46 4.65 15.26
C TYR A 384 -7.73 4.28 16.55
N GLN A 385 -8.30 4.70 17.69
CA GLN A 385 -7.72 4.41 19.01
C GLN A 385 -8.08 2.98 19.45
N LEU A 386 -7.10 2.08 19.40
CA LEU A 386 -7.22 0.70 19.91
C LEU A 386 -7.23 0.65 21.43
N TYR A 387 -6.40 1.49 22.05
CA TYR A 387 -6.22 1.52 23.50
C TYR A 387 -5.89 2.94 23.96
N GLY A 388 -6.64 3.41 24.95
CA GLY A 388 -6.37 4.62 25.73
C GLY A 388 -6.64 4.32 27.20
N ASP A 389 -7.81 4.71 27.70
CA ASP A 389 -8.27 4.37 29.07
C ASP A 389 -8.91 2.97 29.18
N GLY A 390 -8.59 2.10 28.23
CA GLY A 390 -9.25 0.83 28.00
C GLY A 390 -9.13 0.42 26.54
N LEU A 391 -9.45 -0.84 26.27
CA LEU A 391 -9.52 -1.36 24.89
C LEU A 391 -10.74 -0.79 24.17
N ALA A 392 -10.59 -0.57 22.87
CA ALA A 392 -11.71 -0.26 21.99
C ALA A 392 -12.79 -1.35 22.04
N ASP A 393 -14.03 -0.98 21.73
CA ASP A 393 -15.17 -1.89 21.80
C ASP A 393 -14.91 -3.18 21.00
N GLY A 394 -15.18 -4.33 21.63
CA GLY A 394 -14.98 -5.66 21.06
C GLY A 394 -13.56 -6.20 21.15
N TRP A 395 -12.54 -5.37 21.38
CA TRP A 395 -11.16 -5.84 21.50
C TRP A 395 -10.93 -6.63 22.79
N GLU A 396 -10.16 -7.71 22.69
CA GLU A 396 -9.77 -8.52 23.84
C GLU A 396 -8.26 -8.62 23.96
N ALA A 397 -7.72 -8.46 25.18
CA ALA A 397 -6.32 -8.71 25.47
C ALA A 397 -6.13 -10.09 26.10
N ARG A 398 -5.16 -10.86 25.59
CA ARG A 398 -4.80 -12.19 26.09
C ARG A 398 -3.29 -12.32 26.19
N GLY A 399 -2.81 -12.69 27.37
CA GLY A 399 -1.40 -12.98 27.59
C GLY A 399 -1.10 -14.48 27.58
N LEU A 400 -0.01 -14.89 26.93
CA LEU A 400 0.58 -16.21 27.11
C LEU A 400 1.96 -16.05 27.78
N TRP A 401 2.13 -16.71 28.93
CA TRP A 401 3.31 -16.59 29.83
C TRP A 401 3.60 -15.16 30.32
N THR A 402 2.71 -14.22 29.98
CA THR A 402 2.68 -12.82 30.37
C THR A 402 1.31 -12.55 30.98
N THR A 403 1.25 -11.94 32.16
CA THR A 403 -0.02 -11.46 32.72
C THR A 403 -0.28 -10.05 32.18
N VAL A 404 -1.51 -9.79 31.77
CA VAL A 404 -1.93 -8.49 31.20
C VAL A 404 -3.00 -7.90 32.08
N ASP A 405 -2.81 -6.65 32.47
CA ASP A 405 -3.81 -5.82 33.15
C ASP A 405 -4.05 -4.56 32.31
N VAL A 406 -5.23 -4.49 31.70
CA VAL A 406 -5.63 -3.38 30.82
C VAL A 406 -6.08 -2.13 31.57
N ALA A 407 -6.13 -2.18 32.91
CA ALA A 407 -6.55 -1.08 33.78
C ALA A 407 -5.47 -0.73 34.83
N GLY A 408 -4.19 -0.84 34.43
CA GLY A 408 -3.07 -0.51 35.29
C GLY A 408 -3.00 0.99 35.60
N THR A 409 -2.66 1.36 36.83
CA THR A 409 -2.65 2.78 37.28
C THR A 409 -1.28 3.25 37.76
N THR A 410 -0.25 2.41 37.66
CA THR A 410 1.06 2.68 38.27
C THR A 410 1.91 3.62 37.44
N GLU A 411 1.95 3.41 36.13
CA GLU A 411 2.67 4.23 35.17
C GLU A 411 1.68 4.56 34.05
N VAL A 412 1.28 5.82 33.87
CA VAL A 412 0.28 6.23 32.87
C VAL A 412 0.90 7.30 31.99
N TYR A 413 0.76 7.16 30.68
CA TYR A 413 1.26 8.14 29.71
C TYR A 413 0.20 9.21 29.43
N GLU A 414 -1.02 8.78 29.13
CA GLU A 414 -2.16 9.66 28.84
C GLU A 414 -3.45 9.07 29.42
N GLY A 415 -4.32 9.91 30.00
CA GLY A 415 -5.56 9.45 30.61
C GLY A 415 -5.42 9.00 32.07
N GLU A 416 -6.19 7.98 32.45
CA GLU A 416 -6.33 7.43 33.81
C GLU A 416 -5.62 6.08 33.99
N VAL A 417 -5.48 5.27 32.94
CA VAL A 417 -4.89 3.92 33.01
C VAL A 417 -3.92 3.64 31.87
N SER A 418 -3.05 2.65 32.06
CA SER A 418 -2.21 2.05 31.02
C SER A 418 -2.26 0.52 31.08
N MET A 419 -1.83 -0.11 29.98
CA MET A 419 -1.77 -1.56 29.90
C MET A 419 -0.48 -2.05 30.52
N SER A 420 -0.59 -2.70 31.68
CA SER A 420 0.54 -3.31 32.40
C SER A 420 0.73 -4.76 31.95
N MET A 421 1.99 -5.12 31.67
CA MET A 421 2.37 -6.45 31.24
C MET A 421 3.47 -6.99 32.15
N VAL A 422 3.22 -8.12 32.80
CA VAL A 422 4.18 -8.77 33.70
C VAL A 422 4.65 -10.09 33.09
N ALA A 423 5.87 -10.11 32.58
CA ALA A 423 6.48 -11.29 32.00
C ALA A 423 7.15 -12.15 33.08
N THR A 424 6.63 -13.37 33.27
CA THR A 424 7.09 -14.31 34.32
C THR A 424 8.14 -15.31 33.83
N GLN A 425 8.31 -15.43 32.52
CA GLN A 425 9.30 -16.29 31.85
C GLN A 425 10.16 -15.47 30.89
N THR A 426 11.23 -16.07 30.37
CA THR A 426 12.11 -15.44 29.37
C THR A 426 11.46 -15.25 28.00
N SER A 427 10.26 -15.77 27.75
CA SER A 427 9.51 -15.54 26.52
C SER A 427 8.01 -15.48 26.79
N GLY A 428 7.33 -14.50 26.23
CA GLY A 428 5.89 -14.35 26.33
C GLY A 428 5.34 -13.41 25.26
N TYR A 429 4.02 -13.38 25.13
CA TYR A 429 3.37 -12.39 24.27
C TYR A 429 2.05 -11.92 24.86
N VAL A 430 1.66 -10.72 24.44
CA VAL A 430 0.32 -10.17 24.61
C VAL A 430 -0.32 -10.06 23.24
N HIS A 431 -1.50 -10.62 23.13
CA HIS A 431 -2.31 -10.62 21.94
C HIS A 431 -3.52 -9.72 22.15
N LEU A 432 -3.70 -8.76 21.27
CA LEU A 432 -4.92 -7.97 21.15
C LEU A 432 -5.69 -8.54 19.96
N ASP A 433 -6.83 -9.16 20.23
CA ASP A 433 -7.70 -9.78 19.25
C ASP A 433 -8.83 -8.81 18.89
N CYS A 434 -9.10 -8.69 17.58
CA CYS A 434 -10.22 -7.92 17.06
C CYS A 434 -11.27 -8.86 16.45
N PRO A 435 -12.51 -8.90 16.99
CA PRO A 435 -13.56 -9.77 16.47
C PRO A 435 -14.18 -9.24 15.16
N GLU A 436 -14.11 -7.94 14.92
CA GLU A 436 -14.55 -7.29 13.68
C GLU A 436 -13.36 -6.60 13.03
N PRO A 437 -12.88 -7.07 11.86
CA PRO A 437 -11.69 -6.52 11.23
C PRO A 437 -11.77 -5.00 11.01
N VAL A 438 -10.72 -4.26 11.36
CA VAL A 438 -10.66 -2.79 11.22
C VAL A 438 -9.95 -2.44 9.91
N PRO A 439 -10.59 -1.80 8.92
CA PRO A 439 -9.91 -1.43 7.68
C PRO A 439 -8.69 -0.56 7.96
N MET A 440 -7.48 -1.02 7.62
CA MET A 440 -6.28 -0.18 7.74
C MET A 440 -6.14 0.77 6.53
N ALA A 441 -7.08 0.72 5.60
CA ALA A 441 -7.17 1.58 4.44
C ALA A 441 -7.13 3.07 4.80
N GLY A 442 -6.11 3.77 4.31
CA GLY A 442 -5.91 5.19 4.59
C GLY A 442 -5.23 5.51 5.92
N TYR A 443 -4.81 4.53 6.73
CA TYR A 443 -3.93 4.77 7.88
C TYR A 443 -2.44 4.69 7.46
N GLU A 444 -1.61 5.59 7.95
CA GLU A 444 -0.18 5.71 7.60
C GLU A 444 0.75 4.98 8.59
N SER A 445 0.37 4.92 9.87
CA SER A 445 1.22 4.36 10.92
C SER A 445 0.43 3.77 12.10
N LEU A 446 1.03 2.78 12.77
CA LEU A 446 0.63 2.34 14.09
C LEU A 446 1.50 3.09 15.10
N ARG A 447 0.86 3.76 16.04
CA ARG A 447 1.53 4.49 17.12
C ARG A 447 1.14 3.90 18.47
N PHE A 448 2.09 3.86 19.40
CA PHE A 448 1.84 3.61 20.81
C PHE A 448 2.94 4.19 21.70
N ALA A 449 2.62 4.44 22.96
CA ALA A 449 3.58 4.78 23.99
C ALA A 449 4.06 3.50 24.70
N PHE A 450 5.37 3.40 24.94
CA PHE A 450 6.01 2.28 25.61
C PHE A 450 6.82 2.76 26.82
N HIS A 451 6.70 2.07 27.94
CA HIS A 451 7.54 2.27 29.12
C HIS A 451 8.20 0.95 29.54
N PRO A 452 9.53 0.88 29.64
CA PRO A 452 10.22 -0.37 29.97
C PRO A 452 10.02 -0.82 31.42
N GLY A 453 9.48 0.02 32.31
CA GLY A 453 9.21 -0.32 33.71
C GLY A 453 10.45 -0.87 34.42
N ASP A 454 10.27 -1.97 35.17
CA ASP A 454 11.33 -2.66 35.90
C ASP A 454 11.96 -3.82 35.10
N THR A 455 11.77 -3.84 33.77
CA THR A 455 12.32 -4.92 32.93
C THR A 455 13.84 -5.05 33.03
N GLU A 456 14.31 -6.30 33.10
CA GLU A 456 15.72 -6.67 33.07
C GLU A 456 16.09 -7.23 31.69
N PRO A 457 17.21 -6.79 31.08
CA PRO A 457 17.71 -7.37 29.83
C PRO A 457 18.04 -8.86 29.99
N THR A 458 17.78 -9.65 28.96
CA THR A 458 18.20 -11.06 28.88
C THR A 458 19.34 -11.25 27.87
N GLU A 459 20.05 -12.39 27.89
CA GLU A 459 21.15 -12.69 26.95
C GLU A 459 20.75 -12.60 25.47
N THR A 460 19.45 -12.77 25.17
CA THR A 460 18.85 -12.63 23.85
C THR A 460 17.59 -11.77 23.99
N THR A 461 17.75 -10.46 24.09
CA THR A 461 16.61 -9.53 24.19
C THR A 461 16.09 -9.21 22.79
N ASP A 462 14.81 -9.50 22.54
CA ASP A 462 14.05 -9.02 21.38
C ASP A 462 12.72 -8.44 21.88
N TYR A 463 12.19 -7.45 21.17
CA TYR A 463 10.85 -6.94 21.42
C TYR A 463 10.21 -6.59 20.09
N ASN A 464 9.16 -7.33 19.71
CA ASN A 464 8.55 -7.20 18.40
C ASN A 464 7.06 -6.90 18.49
N VAL A 465 6.59 -6.12 17.53
CA VAL A 465 5.17 -5.98 17.23
C VAL A 465 4.85 -6.79 15.98
N GLU A 466 3.87 -7.68 16.06
CA GLU A 466 3.32 -8.39 14.90
C GLU A 466 1.91 -7.85 14.60
N ILE A 467 1.68 -7.41 13.38
CA ILE A 467 0.36 -7.04 12.87
C ILE A 467 -0.22 -8.26 12.15
N ASN A 468 -1.45 -8.65 12.48
CA ASN A 468 -2.16 -9.81 11.90
C ASN A 468 -1.41 -11.16 12.01
N GLY A 469 -0.53 -11.31 13.01
CA GLY A 469 0.17 -12.57 13.30
C GLY A 469 1.23 -13.02 12.28
N PHE A 470 1.75 -12.08 11.46
CA PHE A 470 2.68 -12.38 10.37
C PHE A 470 4.13 -12.54 10.85
N ARG A 471 4.74 -13.72 10.65
CA ARG A 471 6.11 -14.04 11.10
C ARG A 471 7.27 -13.70 10.14
N PRO A 472 7.05 -13.26 8.89
CA PRO A 472 8.05 -12.46 8.18
C PRO A 472 7.96 -10.94 8.47
N GLY A 473 6.95 -10.45 9.19
CA GLY A 473 6.70 -9.00 9.42
C GLY A 473 6.59 -8.59 10.89
N ALA A 474 7.25 -9.33 11.78
CA ALA A 474 7.47 -8.88 13.15
C ALA A 474 8.45 -7.70 13.10
N VAL A 475 8.01 -6.52 13.55
CA VAL A 475 8.87 -5.33 13.61
C VAL A 475 9.65 -5.40 14.92
N ASP A 476 10.95 -5.71 14.83
CA ASP A 476 11.86 -5.66 15.97
C ASP A 476 12.10 -4.21 16.36
N LEU A 477 11.51 -3.79 17.48
CA LEU A 477 11.57 -2.43 17.97
C LEU A 477 12.96 -2.04 18.46
N LEU A 478 13.87 -2.99 18.68
CA LEU A 478 15.25 -2.70 19.07
C LEU A 478 16.15 -2.40 17.87
N GLN A 479 15.67 -2.63 16.66
CA GLN A 479 16.35 -2.25 15.42
C GLN A 479 15.86 -0.88 14.93
N PRO A 480 16.69 -0.14 14.15
CA PRO A 480 16.23 1.06 13.47
C PRO A 480 15.04 0.73 12.55
N ILE A 481 13.92 1.43 12.76
CA ILE A 481 12.74 1.34 11.91
C ILE A 481 12.80 2.48 10.87
N PRO A 482 12.85 2.19 9.56
CA PRO A 482 12.84 3.22 8.53
C PRO A 482 11.58 4.09 8.65
N GLU A 483 11.73 5.41 8.68
CA GLU A 483 10.62 6.39 8.80
C GLU A 483 9.77 6.24 10.08
N GLY A 484 10.20 5.40 11.02
CA GLY A 484 9.54 5.13 12.29
C GLY A 484 10.44 5.39 13.50
N SER A 485 9.99 4.91 14.65
CA SER A 485 10.68 5.04 15.93
C SER A 485 10.74 3.70 16.64
N GLY A 486 11.95 3.20 16.90
CA GLY A 486 12.19 2.03 17.76
C GLY A 486 12.26 2.38 19.25
N ILE A 487 12.53 1.38 20.09
CA ILE A 487 12.76 1.49 21.53
C ILE A 487 14.27 1.68 21.78
N ASP A 488 14.60 2.67 22.61
CA ASP A 488 15.88 2.74 23.32
C ASP A 488 15.76 1.97 24.65
N PRO A 489 16.44 0.81 24.80
CA PRO A 489 16.34 -0.01 26.00
C PRO A 489 16.99 0.63 27.24
N ASP A 490 17.89 1.61 27.06
CA ASP A 490 18.56 2.30 28.17
C ASP A 490 17.71 3.45 28.73
N GLN A 491 16.69 3.89 27.99
CA GLN A 491 15.80 4.96 28.39
C GLN A 491 14.67 4.45 29.31
N ARG A 492 14.82 4.67 30.63
CA ARG A 492 13.81 4.38 31.68
C ARG A 492 12.73 5.46 31.79
N ALA A 493 12.14 5.84 30.66
CA ALA A 493 11.03 6.80 30.57
C ALA A 493 10.10 6.39 29.41
N TRP A 494 8.93 7.05 29.30
CA TRP A 494 8.00 6.81 28.20
C TRP A 494 8.62 7.17 26.84
N GLN A 495 8.35 6.33 25.85
CA GLN A 495 8.86 6.42 24.48
C GLN A 495 7.69 6.29 23.51
N ASN A 496 7.63 7.17 22.51
CA ASN A 496 6.62 7.10 21.46
C ASN A 496 7.16 6.26 20.31
N ILE A 497 6.51 5.12 20.08
CA ILE A 497 6.84 4.19 19.02
C ILE A 497 5.92 4.49 17.85
N ILE A 498 6.51 4.62 16.67
CA ILE A 498 5.80 4.84 15.42
C ILE A 498 6.28 3.75 14.48
N ILE A 499 5.36 2.91 14.06
CA ILE A 499 5.59 1.86 13.06
C ILE A 499 4.84 2.33 11.82
N PRO A 500 5.55 2.82 10.79
CA PRO A 500 4.93 3.05 9.49
C PRO A 500 4.30 1.73 9.06
N LEU A 501 3.00 1.73 8.80
CA LEU A 501 2.32 0.51 8.39
C LEU A 501 2.74 0.08 6.97
N GLY A 502 3.50 0.95 6.32
CA GLY A 502 3.62 0.95 4.89
C GLY A 502 2.25 1.13 4.27
N SER A 503 2.31 1.42 3.01
CA SER A 503 1.21 1.36 2.08
C SER A 503 0.49 -0.01 1.95
N ASN A 504 1.00 -1.06 2.61
CA ASN A 504 0.38 -2.39 2.69
C ASN A 504 -0.82 -2.37 3.63
N ALA A 505 -0.83 -1.49 4.64
CA ALA A 505 -2.01 -1.25 5.46
C ALA A 505 -3.20 -0.74 4.66
N ILE A 506 -3.00 -0.20 3.46
CA ILE A 506 -4.08 0.46 2.73
C ILE A 506 -5.23 -0.48 2.35
N PHE A 507 -5.08 -1.81 2.50
CA PHE A 507 -6.15 -2.76 2.18
C PHE A 507 -6.22 -4.01 3.06
N ASP A 508 -5.38 -4.13 4.09
CA ASP A 508 -5.50 -5.24 5.04
C ASP A 508 -6.33 -4.78 6.22
N ASP A 509 -7.38 -5.52 6.60
CA ASP A 509 -8.04 -5.23 7.86
C ASP A 509 -7.15 -5.66 9.02
N LEU A 510 -7.04 -4.82 10.03
CA LEU A 510 -6.43 -5.14 11.30
C LEU A 510 -7.34 -6.11 12.06
N THR A 511 -6.86 -7.33 12.23
CA THR A 511 -7.54 -8.42 12.94
C THR A 511 -6.86 -8.75 14.27
N SER A 512 -5.55 -8.45 14.39
CA SER A 512 -4.83 -8.61 15.65
C SER A 512 -3.56 -7.78 15.71
N LEU A 513 -3.19 -7.40 16.93
CA LEU A 513 -1.84 -6.91 17.27
C LEU A 513 -1.22 -7.85 18.30
N ARG A 514 0.05 -8.19 18.10
CA ARG A 514 0.80 -8.99 19.07
C ARG A 514 2.05 -8.26 19.50
N PHE A 515 2.18 -8.03 20.80
CA PHE A 515 3.42 -7.59 21.42
C PHE A 515 4.15 -8.83 21.92
N THR A 516 5.35 -9.07 21.41
CA THR A 516 6.19 -10.23 21.75
C THR A 516 7.54 -9.77 22.24
N GLY A 517 8.20 -10.58 23.05
CA GLY A 517 9.60 -10.33 23.36
C GLY A 517 10.18 -11.24 24.42
N ARG A 518 11.49 -11.14 24.59
CA ARG A 518 12.28 -11.81 25.62
C ARG A 518 12.72 -10.81 26.69
N LEU A 519 11.75 -10.28 27.43
CA LEU A 519 11.95 -9.40 28.58
C LEU A 519 11.45 -10.08 29.86
N ARG A 520 12.09 -9.79 30.99
CA ARG A 520 11.65 -10.24 32.32
C ARG A 520 11.31 -9.03 33.18
N GLY A 521 10.16 -9.06 33.85
CA GLY A 521 9.67 -7.95 34.67
C GLY A 521 8.39 -7.34 34.12
N SER A 522 8.11 -6.11 34.52
CA SER A 522 6.90 -5.35 34.20
C SER A 522 7.23 -4.22 33.24
N PHE A 523 6.42 -4.09 32.19
CA PHE A 523 6.46 -2.98 31.25
C PHE A 523 5.04 -2.51 30.93
N TYR A 524 4.93 -1.31 30.35
CA TYR A 524 3.66 -0.65 30.16
C TYR A 524 3.50 -0.17 28.72
N ILE A 525 2.29 -0.26 28.20
CA ILE A 525 1.90 0.25 26.89
C ILE A 525 0.68 1.15 27.07
N ASP A 526 0.64 2.25 26.35
CA ASP A 526 -0.44 3.21 26.39
C ASP A 526 -0.63 3.85 24.99
N ASP A 527 -1.72 4.58 24.77
CA ASP A 527 -1.98 5.36 23.56
C ASP A 527 -1.83 4.57 22.23
N VAL A 528 -2.37 3.35 22.14
CA VAL A 528 -2.27 2.51 20.94
C VAL A 528 -3.31 2.97 19.91
N ARG A 529 -2.85 3.41 18.73
CA ARG A 529 -3.73 3.91 17.66
C ARG A 529 -3.18 3.69 16.26
N LEU A 530 -4.07 3.52 15.29
CA LEU A 530 -3.76 3.71 13.87
C LEU A 530 -3.91 5.21 13.54
N VAL A 531 -2.91 5.81 12.91
CA VAL A 531 -2.89 7.24 12.54
C VAL A 531 -3.34 7.38 11.09
N GLY A 532 -4.35 8.22 10.85
CA GLY A 532 -4.93 8.42 9.52
C GLY A 532 -4.04 9.27 8.60
N THR A 533 -4.04 8.97 7.31
CA THR A 533 -3.34 9.75 6.27
C THR A 533 -3.98 11.12 6.17
N ARG A 534 -3.18 12.16 6.42
CA ARG A 534 -3.60 13.56 6.22
C ARG A 534 -2.88 14.05 4.97
N GLY A 535 -3.45 13.72 3.82
CA GLY A 535 -2.95 14.01 2.48
C GLY A 535 -2.29 15.39 2.36
N ASP A 536 -1.20 15.44 1.61
CA ASP A 536 -0.35 16.61 1.37
C ASP A 536 -1.19 17.84 1.00
N LEU A 537 -1.55 18.63 1.99
CA LEU A 537 -1.87 20.03 1.79
C LEU A 537 -0.52 20.74 1.71
N ASN A 538 -0.11 21.07 0.49
CA ASN A 538 0.77 22.20 0.25
C ASN A 538 0.12 23.47 0.85
N SER A 539 0.31 23.65 2.15
CA SER A 539 0.11 24.87 2.91
C SER A 539 0.67 24.61 4.30
N THR A 540 1.60 25.45 4.73
CA THR A 540 2.01 25.63 6.12
C THR A 540 0.83 25.41 7.08
N ALA A 541 0.76 24.23 7.70
CA ALA A 541 -0.31 23.88 8.62
C ALA A 541 0.27 23.12 9.80
N VAL A 542 0.52 23.90 10.85
CA VAL A 542 0.55 23.41 12.21
C VAL A 542 -0.72 22.58 12.47
N LEU A 543 -0.55 21.28 12.71
CA LEU A 543 -1.63 20.40 13.15
C LEU A 543 -2.12 20.90 14.51
N GLU A 544 -3.41 21.16 14.65
CA GLU A 544 -4.05 21.73 15.83
C GLU A 544 -5.06 20.71 16.37
N HIS A 545 -4.70 19.93 17.39
CA HIS A 545 -5.67 19.07 18.09
C HIS A 545 -6.35 19.86 19.22
N TYR A 546 -7.69 19.81 19.26
CA TYR A 546 -8.56 20.46 20.26
C TYR A 546 -9.12 19.41 21.24
N SER A 547 -8.97 19.63 22.54
CA SER A 547 -9.67 18.87 23.60
C SER A 547 -10.36 19.81 24.57
N ALA A 548 -11.63 19.51 24.89
CA ALA A 548 -12.57 20.38 25.60
C ALA A 548 -12.49 20.35 27.13
N ALA A 549 -11.28 20.25 27.70
CA ALA A 549 -11.08 20.41 29.14
C ALA A 549 -10.83 21.89 29.47
N ILE A 550 -11.62 22.51 30.35
CA ILE A 550 -11.55 23.94 30.70
C ILE A 550 -10.38 24.20 31.66
N PRO A 551 -9.27 24.81 31.19
CA PRO A 551 -8.08 25.11 31.99
C PRO A 551 -8.21 26.48 32.69
N VAL A 552 -7.52 26.67 33.82
CA VAL A 552 -7.69 27.87 34.68
C VAL A 552 -6.80 29.06 34.24
N ALA A 553 -5.72 28.82 33.49
CA ALA A 553 -4.78 29.85 33.03
C ALA A 553 -4.10 29.45 31.70
N PRO A 554 -3.62 30.41 30.88
CA PRO A 554 -2.87 30.05 29.69
C PRO A 554 -1.53 29.41 30.09
N GLN A 555 -1.11 28.37 29.39
CA GLN A 555 0.14 27.65 29.70
C GLN A 555 0.87 27.27 28.42
N LEU A 556 2.18 27.53 28.35
CA LEU A 556 3.07 27.04 27.30
C LEU A 556 3.97 25.93 27.87
N SER A 557 3.80 24.72 27.36
CA SER A 557 4.57 23.55 27.76
C SER A 557 5.96 23.53 27.12
N GLN A 558 6.87 22.79 27.74
CA GLN A 558 8.16 22.48 27.13
C GLN A 558 7.95 21.60 25.90
N ASN A 559 8.65 21.89 24.80
CA ASN A 559 8.58 21.11 23.59
C ASN A 559 9.21 19.73 23.81
N TYR A 560 8.67 18.69 23.18
CA TYR A 560 9.19 17.33 23.28
C TYR A 560 9.19 16.64 21.90
N PRO A 561 10.30 15.99 21.49
CA PRO A 561 11.59 15.92 22.20
C PRO A 561 12.31 17.29 22.26
N ASN A 562 13.27 17.44 23.18
CA ASN A 562 14.18 18.59 23.26
C ASN A 562 15.49 18.22 24.00
N PRO A 563 16.65 18.13 23.32
CA PRO A 563 16.88 18.48 21.92
C PRO A 563 16.07 17.64 20.93
N PHE A 564 15.80 18.17 19.74
CA PHE A 564 14.95 17.51 18.73
C PHE A 564 15.66 17.37 17.39
N ASN A 565 15.31 16.31 16.65
CA ASN A 565 15.76 16.01 15.29
C ASN A 565 14.80 15.00 14.62
N PRO A 566 14.16 15.30 13.47
CA PRO A 566 14.01 16.60 12.84
C PRO A 566 12.84 17.42 13.41
N GLU A 567 11.94 16.81 14.19
CA GLU A 567 10.67 17.41 14.62
C GLU A 567 10.47 17.44 16.15
N THR A 568 9.63 18.38 16.61
CA THR A 568 9.26 18.53 18.02
C THR A 568 7.81 18.96 18.17
N VAL A 569 7.17 18.56 19.26
CA VAL A 569 5.80 18.94 19.58
C VAL A 569 5.79 20.08 20.60
N ILE A 570 5.11 21.17 20.29
CA ILE A 570 4.89 22.34 21.15
C ILE A 570 3.43 22.36 21.60
N ARG A 571 3.19 22.19 22.90
CA ARG A 571 1.84 22.24 23.48
C ARG A 571 1.57 23.56 24.19
N PHE A 572 0.36 24.10 24.02
CA PHE A 572 -0.12 25.24 24.79
C PHE A 572 -1.60 25.13 25.11
N VAL A 573 -2.03 25.88 26.11
CA VAL A 573 -3.37 25.79 26.69
C VAL A 573 -3.97 27.18 26.77
N LEU A 574 -5.24 27.35 26.39
CA LEU A 574 -6.00 28.60 26.47
C LEU A 574 -7.25 28.43 27.35
N PRO A 575 -7.44 29.25 28.40
CA PRO A 575 -8.59 29.15 29.30
C PRO A 575 -9.89 29.74 28.73
N ARG A 576 -9.78 30.56 27.68
CA ARG A 576 -10.88 31.23 26.98
C ARG A 576 -10.44 31.59 25.57
N GLY A 577 -11.40 31.77 24.67
CA GLY A 577 -11.12 32.25 23.32
C GLY A 577 -10.42 33.62 23.33
N GLN A 578 -9.29 33.73 22.62
CA GLN A 578 -8.46 34.94 22.57
C GLN A 578 -7.52 34.94 21.36
N GLU A 579 -7.01 36.12 21.02
CA GLU A 579 -5.90 36.28 20.07
C GLU A 579 -4.61 35.66 20.60
N VAL A 580 -3.93 34.88 19.74
CA VAL A 580 -2.70 34.16 20.05
C VAL A 580 -1.66 34.39 18.95
N ASP A 581 -0.42 34.63 19.36
CA ASP A 581 0.75 34.57 18.49
C ASP A 581 1.81 33.65 19.11
N LEU A 582 2.10 32.53 18.45
CA LEU A 582 3.18 31.63 18.80
C LEU A 582 4.28 31.69 17.73
N VAL A 583 5.45 32.18 18.12
CA VAL A 583 6.57 32.41 17.20
C VAL A 583 7.86 31.78 17.73
N VAL A 584 8.74 31.33 16.83
CA VAL A 584 10.11 30.90 17.12
C VAL A 584 11.07 32.03 16.76
N ASN A 585 12.03 32.30 17.64
CA ASN A 585 13.07 33.31 17.46
C ASN A 585 14.46 32.71 17.70
N ASN A 586 15.47 33.24 17.01
CA ASN A 586 16.86 32.95 17.33
C ASN A 586 17.31 33.70 18.62
N LEU A 587 18.54 33.43 19.09
CA LEU A 587 19.09 34.07 20.31
C LEU A 587 19.27 35.59 20.20
N VAL A 588 19.29 36.15 19.00
CA VAL A 588 19.37 37.60 18.75
C VAL A 588 17.97 38.25 18.75
N GLY A 589 16.90 37.44 18.88
CA GLY A 589 15.52 37.91 18.94
C GLY A 589 14.86 38.09 17.58
N GLN A 590 15.51 37.67 16.49
CA GLN A 590 14.90 37.65 15.16
C GLN A 590 13.90 36.49 15.07
N ARG A 591 12.67 36.79 14.64
CA ARG A 591 11.66 35.77 14.32
C ARG A 591 12.12 34.95 13.12
N VAL A 592 12.13 33.64 13.31
CA VAL A 592 12.50 32.66 12.28
C VAL A 592 11.29 31.85 11.80
N ALA A 593 10.31 31.58 12.66
CA ALA A 593 9.08 30.89 12.28
C ALA A 593 7.86 31.43 13.03
N THR A 594 6.71 31.41 12.38
CA THR A 594 5.38 31.69 12.94
C THR A 594 4.60 30.38 12.96
N LEU A 595 4.34 29.85 14.15
CA LEU A 595 3.67 28.56 14.32
C LEU A 595 2.16 28.74 14.38
N VAL A 596 1.69 29.73 15.13
CA VAL A 596 0.25 30.07 15.24
C VAL A 596 0.11 31.57 15.27
N SER A 597 -0.88 32.11 14.54
CA SER A 597 -1.29 33.50 14.64
C SER A 597 -2.81 33.62 14.45
N GLY A 598 -3.43 34.54 15.19
CA GLY A 598 -4.86 34.85 15.13
C GLY A 598 -5.67 34.35 16.33
N TYR A 599 -6.99 34.56 16.25
CA TYR A 599 -7.94 34.11 17.27
C TYR A 599 -7.97 32.58 17.39
N ARG A 600 -8.03 32.09 18.62
CA ARG A 600 -8.19 30.68 18.98
C ARG A 600 -9.20 30.53 20.11
N GLU A 601 -9.99 29.46 20.08
CA GLU A 601 -10.98 29.13 21.11
C GLU A 601 -10.33 28.68 22.44
N ALA A 602 -11.14 28.44 23.48
CA ALA A 602 -10.64 27.87 24.72
C ALA A 602 -10.29 26.39 24.51
N GLY A 603 -9.08 25.94 24.87
CA GLY A 603 -8.71 24.54 24.71
C GLY A 603 -7.22 24.26 24.88
N THR A 604 -6.86 22.99 24.80
CA THR A 604 -5.47 22.52 24.70
C THR A 604 -5.10 22.35 23.24
N TYR A 605 -3.89 22.76 22.89
CA TYR A 605 -3.34 22.77 21.55
C TYR A 605 -1.99 22.07 21.53
N SER A 606 -1.73 21.29 20.48
CA SER A 606 -0.48 20.54 20.29
C SER A 606 -0.04 20.71 18.84
N LEU A 607 1.15 21.30 18.63
CA LEU A 607 1.67 21.70 17.32
C LEU A 607 2.97 20.97 17.02
N THR A 608 3.12 20.38 15.83
CA THR A 608 4.40 19.81 15.39
C THR A 608 5.21 20.86 14.61
N TRP A 609 6.52 20.95 14.87
CA TRP A 609 7.45 21.80 14.15
C TRP A 609 8.72 21.05 13.76
N ASP A 610 9.11 21.14 12.50
CA ASP A 610 10.21 20.38 11.85
C ASP A 610 11.54 21.16 11.77
N GLY A 611 11.63 22.28 12.48
CA GLY A 611 12.83 23.12 12.47
C GLY A 611 13.07 23.89 11.16
N ARG A 612 12.02 24.16 10.37
CA ARG A 612 12.06 25.10 9.23
C ARG A 612 11.64 26.53 9.60
N ASP A 613 12.09 27.48 8.82
CA ASP A 613 11.69 28.90 8.90
C ASP A 613 10.41 29.20 8.10
N ASP A 614 9.90 30.43 8.17
CA ASP A 614 8.71 30.89 7.43
C ASP A 614 8.82 30.77 5.90
N ARG A 615 10.00 30.45 5.35
CA ARG A 615 10.26 30.27 3.92
C ARG A 615 10.46 28.80 3.53
N GLY A 616 10.22 27.88 4.47
CA GLY A 616 10.43 26.44 4.28
C GLY A 616 11.91 26.03 4.28
N MET A 617 12.83 26.92 4.64
CA MET A 617 14.26 26.60 4.70
C MET A 617 14.61 25.99 6.07
N MET A 618 15.51 25.01 6.04
CA MET A 618 16.00 24.35 7.25
C MET A 618 16.82 25.30 8.12
N LEU A 619 16.49 25.38 9.41
CA LEU A 619 17.30 26.12 10.38
C LEU A 619 18.58 25.35 10.77
N ALA A 620 19.63 26.07 11.16
CA ALA A 620 20.87 25.46 11.62
C ALA A 620 20.71 24.83 13.03
N SER A 621 21.51 23.80 13.33
CA SER A 621 21.62 23.26 14.69
C SER A 621 21.94 24.38 15.69
N GLY A 622 21.19 24.45 16.78
CA GLY A 622 21.31 25.58 17.70
C GLY A 622 20.16 25.71 18.69
N THR A 623 20.29 26.69 19.58
CA THR A 623 19.24 27.04 20.53
C THR A 623 18.32 28.11 19.96
N TYR A 624 17.01 27.90 20.04
CA TYR A 624 15.99 28.89 19.71
C TYR A 624 15.03 29.08 20.88
N LEU A 625 14.26 30.17 20.83
CA LEU A 625 13.24 30.52 21.81
C LEU A 625 11.88 30.59 21.13
N TYR A 626 10.91 29.82 21.60
CA TYR A 626 9.53 29.96 21.16
C TYR A 626 8.70 30.70 22.20
N ARG A 627 7.83 31.58 21.73
CA ARG A 627 7.11 32.55 22.54
C ARG A 627 5.64 32.57 22.18
N LEU A 628 4.80 32.29 23.17
CA LEU A 628 3.35 32.43 23.11
C LEU A 628 2.96 33.80 23.66
N ARG A 629 2.36 34.65 22.83
CA ARG A 629 1.69 35.89 23.25
C ARG A 629 0.19 35.66 23.21
N THR A 630 -0.49 35.95 24.30
CA THR A 630 -1.94 35.98 24.40
C THR A 630 -2.41 37.36 24.86
N THR A 631 -3.72 37.61 24.88
CA THR A 631 -4.26 38.85 25.47
C THR A 631 -3.94 39.02 26.96
N THR A 632 -3.57 37.95 27.65
CA THR A 632 -3.36 37.90 29.11
C THR A 632 -1.89 37.84 29.53
N GLY A 633 -0.96 37.60 28.60
CA GLY A 633 0.47 37.59 28.91
C GLY A 633 1.36 37.01 27.82
N ILE A 634 2.65 36.92 28.11
CA ILE A 634 3.68 36.32 27.24
C ILE A 634 4.38 35.20 28.00
N GLN A 635 4.48 34.03 27.38
CA GLN A 635 5.29 32.90 27.88
C GLN A 635 6.37 32.55 26.86
N THR A 636 7.57 32.22 27.33
CA THR A 636 8.71 31.88 26.48
C THR A 636 9.36 30.60 26.99
N ARG A 637 9.76 29.74 26.07
CA ARG A 637 10.45 28.48 26.33
C ARG A 637 11.62 28.32 25.37
N LYS A 638 12.58 27.50 25.77
CA LYS A 638 13.81 27.24 25.01
C LYS A 638 13.69 25.88 24.33
N LEU A 639 14.07 25.82 23.06
CA LEU A 639 14.23 24.59 22.30
C LEU A 639 15.65 24.46 21.72
N VAL A 640 16.12 23.24 21.54
CA VAL A 640 17.44 22.93 20.98
C VAL A 640 17.25 22.03 19.76
N LEU A 641 17.57 22.56 18.58
CA LEU A 641 17.58 21.80 17.33
C LEU A 641 18.95 21.15 17.17
N VAL A 642 18.97 19.83 16.96
CA VAL A 642 20.16 19.05 16.62
C VAL A 642 19.96 18.48 15.23
N ARG A 643 20.98 18.62 14.39
CA ARG A 643 21.09 17.99 13.08
C ARG A 643 22.48 17.42 12.94
#